data_AF-A0A814Y6C8-F1
#
_entry.id   AF-A0A814Y6C8-F1
#
_cell.length_a   1.000
_cell.length_b   1.000
_cell.length_c   1.000
_cell.angle_alpha   90.00
_cell.angle_beta   90.00
_cell.angle_gamma   90.00
#
_symmetry.space_group_name_H-M   'P 1'
#
loop_
_entity.id
_entity.type
_entity.pdbx_description
1 polymer ?
#
loop_
_entity_poly.entity_id
_entity_poly.type
_entity_poly.pdbx_seq_one_letter_code
_entity_poly.pdbx_strand_id
1 'polypeptide(L)'
;MNEHGQIYLGTPNKPLSIPWYFGQFEQSTLLTALALLDQAQLPTQNRIDPSIIIRIISSKICSNPGTNNGIFPSSHDKKIYSSENHGYTSSTSIFKQYILSNCQSLQGGCGNNWQHAAILCSLSRSLGIPCRIVTIYNTACQTDGTQNNDIHWDTKQRPLQKLNSDIICSSHVWNECWMRRHDLPNDEQDWQIVDSTPVQMCDGIRRTGPCSISSLRNGELSFRWDSLFIHSTINGNKLHWIVYPDGYMELLDVQENIIGTKIITRSLNNEFEPEDITKTYKNLKKLSDRNDNLAERTKNDVDIELKISDDIEFGDNIILELNANNKSNEIRTITTALTIFIISSNNQKLIFSHEQPIHILNLEAGKNDNIQLKITPQQYIYYGKQDNIIVKYYIHSLIKETDQTFTRDDNIVFNKNDIIKPILDEDVIETGKPILLGIQIANTLSRQINNGRIYIDGLGINQIVPVNRSFAPKESTILHIKLYPTRIGVSRLYITFISDDVYSSTQIIPLEILHEPIKEQNEPLLKTNTETLSKTDEKVDKQTKENEPISSSNISDQEDKTLKNEEQQPPLKILSTKISDEYPDDRTSNISPTKFDLSSADDDDDVDDIEELNLKKNQDESSPNQNTDSSLPQDLTLSLDKDKISVDSLDGSHDRRHETDNKQQLK
;
A
#
# COMPACT_ATOMS: atom_id res chain seq x y z
N MET A 1 -21.88 3.71 4.48
CA MET A 1 -22.31 5.08 4.11
C MET A 1 -21.16 6.09 4.04
N ASN A 2 -20.15 6.05 4.92
CA ASN A 2 -19.01 6.98 4.83
C ASN A 2 -18.18 6.77 3.53
N GLU A 3 -17.96 7.83 2.75
CA GLU A 3 -17.15 7.84 1.51
C GLU A 3 -15.68 8.22 1.74
N HIS A 4 -15.36 8.63 2.97
CA HIS A 4 -14.04 9.08 3.38
C HIS A 4 -13.27 7.95 4.06
N GLY A 5 -12.11 7.63 3.51
CA GLY A 5 -11.17 6.66 4.03
C GLY A 5 -9.94 7.32 4.64
N GLN A 6 -9.41 6.68 5.67
CA GLN A 6 -8.03 6.84 6.13
C GLN A 6 -7.41 5.44 6.09
N ILE A 7 -6.27 5.33 5.44
CA ILE A 7 -5.51 4.09 5.28
C ILE A 7 -4.19 4.31 5.97
N TYR A 8 -3.76 3.38 6.83
CA TYR A 8 -2.51 3.55 7.56
C TYR A 8 -1.40 2.75 6.90
N LEU A 9 -0.20 3.30 6.84
CA LEU A 9 1.06 2.64 6.45
C LEU A 9 2.12 2.93 7.53
N GLY A 10 3.39 2.68 7.23
CA GLY A 10 4.52 3.01 8.12
C GLY A 10 4.91 1.85 9.02
N THR A 11 5.19 2.15 10.29
CA THR A 11 5.58 1.16 11.32
C THR A 11 4.54 1.14 12.45
N PRO A 12 4.53 0.12 13.33
CA PRO A 12 3.54 0.04 14.41
C PRO A 12 3.65 1.22 15.40
N ASN A 13 4.85 1.78 15.57
CA ASN A 13 5.12 2.92 16.44
C ASN A 13 4.77 4.25 15.76
N LYS A 14 4.87 4.33 14.43
CA LYS A 14 4.63 5.54 13.64
C LYS A 14 3.68 5.25 12.47
N PRO A 15 2.37 5.09 12.77
CA PRO A 15 1.37 4.87 11.74
C PRO A 15 1.18 6.14 10.91
N LEU A 16 1.46 6.07 9.60
CA LEU A 16 1.28 7.17 8.67
C LEU A 16 -0.08 7.06 7.99
N SER A 17 -0.93 8.08 8.15
CA SER A 17 -2.24 8.13 7.48
C SER A 17 -2.10 8.54 6.01
N ILE A 18 -2.87 7.87 5.15
CA ILE A 18 -3.12 8.21 3.75
C ILE A 18 -4.63 8.41 3.63
N PRO A 19 -5.07 9.64 3.37
CA PRO A 19 -6.47 9.88 3.08
C PRO A 19 -6.85 9.32 1.71
N TRP A 20 -8.06 8.78 1.61
CA TRP A 20 -8.58 8.23 0.35
C TRP A 20 -10.06 8.55 0.16
N TYR A 21 -10.45 8.92 -1.06
CA TYR A 21 -11.86 9.06 -1.43
C TYR A 21 -12.37 7.76 -2.07
N PHE A 22 -13.27 7.06 -1.38
CA PHE A 22 -13.88 5.83 -1.88
C PHE A 22 -14.93 6.10 -2.96
N GLY A 23 -15.77 7.13 -2.73
CA GLY A 23 -16.82 7.56 -3.66
C GLY A 23 -17.76 6.43 -4.10
N GLN A 24 -18.21 5.59 -3.15
CA GLN A 24 -19.11 4.47 -3.48
C GLN A 24 -20.48 4.90 -4.05
N PHE A 25 -20.88 6.17 -3.88
CA PHE A 25 -22.12 6.70 -4.48
C PHE A 25 -21.89 7.39 -5.82
N GLU A 26 -20.65 7.51 -6.29
CA GLU A 26 -20.38 7.93 -7.65
C GLU A 26 -20.87 6.86 -8.62
N GLN A 27 -21.54 7.29 -9.70
CA GLN A 27 -22.11 6.39 -10.70
C GLN A 27 -21.09 5.39 -11.26
N SER A 28 -19.85 5.84 -11.46
CA SER A 28 -18.76 4.99 -11.96
C SER A 28 -18.46 3.79 -11.06
N THR A 29 -18.64 3.92 -9.75
CA THR A 29 -18.27 2.88 -8.79
C THR A 29 -19.24 1.70 -8.84
N LEU A 30 -20.55 1.96 -8.81
CA LEU A 30 -21.56 0.91 -8.93
C LEU A 30 -21.53 0.25 -10.31
N LEU A 31 -21.42 1.05 -11.38
CA LEU A 31 -21.32 0.51 -12.74
C LEU A 31 -20.10 -0.41 -12.92
N THR A 32 -18.96 -0.04 -12.33
CA THR A 32 -17.77 -0.90 -12.35
C THR A 32 -18.03 -2.21 -11.60
N ALA A 33 -18.62 -2.16 -10.40
CA ALA A 33 -18.92 -3.37 -9.63
C ALA A 33 -19.81 -4.35 -10.41
N LEU A 34 -20.87 -3.83 -11.06
CA LEU A 34 -21.77 -4.64 -11.90
C LEU A 34 -21.05 -5.21 -13.13
N ALA A 35 -20.25 -4.40 -13.81
CA ALA A 35 -19.48 -4.84 -14.98
C ALA A 35 -18.51 -5.99 -14.63
N LEU A 36 -17.82 -5.92 -13.48
CA LEU A 36 -16.91 -6.99 -13.05
C LEU A 36 -17.67 -8.29 -12.72
N LEU A 37 -18.86 -8.20 -12.12
CA LEU A 37 -19.72 -9.37 -11.85
C LEU A 37 -20.25 -10.00 -13.14
N ASP A 38 -20.63 -9.18 -14.12
CA ASP A 38 -21.08 -9.67 -15.43
C ASP A 38 -19.93 -10.31 -16.23
N GLN A 39 -18.73 -9.73 -16.18
CA GLN A 39 -17.51 -10.33 -16.76
C GLN A 39 -17.12 -11.65 -16.08
N ALA A 40 -17.44 -11.83 -14.80
CA ALA A 40 -17.23 -13.09 -14.10
C ALA A 40 -18.27 -14.16 -14.47
N GLN A 41 -19.29 -13.82 -15.27
CA GLN A 41 -20.39 -14.71 -15.67
C GLN A 41 -21.06 -15.40 -14.49
N LEU A 42 -21.13 -14.73 -13.33
CA LEU A 42 -21.69 -15.30 -12.11
C LEU A 42 -23.20 -15.52 -12.30
N PRO A 43 -23.70 -16.78 -12.19
CA PRO A 43 -25.12 -17.05 -12.30
C PRO A 43 -25.93 -16.25 -11.27
N THR A 44 -27.10 -15.76 -11.65
CA THR A 44 -27.93 -14.89 -10.79
C THR A 44 -28.21 -15.51 -9.42
N GLN A 45 -28.39 -16.83 -9.35
CA GLN A 45 -28.59 -17.56 -8.09
C GLN A 45 -27.42 -17.45 -7.11
N ASN A 46 -26.18 -17.31 -7.60
CA ASN A 46 -25.00 -17.16 -6.76
C ASN A 46 -24.75 -15.69 -6.36
N ARG A 47 -25.49 -14.74 -6.95
CA ARG A 47 -25.45 -13.31 -6.58
C ARG A 47 -26.20 -13.02 -5.27
N ILE A 48 -26.79 -14.03 -4.62
CA ILE A 48 -27.39 -13.88 -3.29
C ILE A 48 -26.37 -14.03 -2.16
N ASP A 49 -25.22 -14.64 -2.43
CA ASP A 49 -24.21 -14.95 -1.42
C ASP A 49 -23.09 -13.88 -1.41
N PRO A 50 -22.99 -13.05 -0.36
CA PRO A 50 -21.96 -12.01 -0.26
C PRO A 50 -20.54 -12.60 -0.22
N SER A 51 -20.37 -13.84 0.26
CA SER A 51 -19.06 -14.50 0.32
C SER A 51 -18.52 -14.84 -1.07
N ILE A 52 -19.40 -15.26 -1.97
CA ILE A 52 -19.07 -15.55 -3.37
C ILE A 52 -18.83 -14.23 -4.12
N ILE A 53 -19.70 -13.24 -3.94
CA ILE A 53 -19.55 -11.91 -4.55
C ILE A 53 -18.20 -11.30 -4.20
N ILE A 54 -17.85 -11.24 -2.90
CA ILE A 54 -16.63 -10.57 -2.49
C ILE A 54 -15.37 -11.30 -2.97
N ARG A 55 -15.39 -12.64 -2.97
CA ARG A 55 -14.28 -13.49 -3.45
C ARG A 55 -14.05 -13.32 -4.96
N ILE A 56 -15.11 -13.02 -5.72
CA ILE A 56 -14.98 -12.73 -7.16
C ILE A 56 -14.46 -11.32 -7.37
N ILE A 57 -15.02 -10.31 -6.68
CA ILE A 57 -14.59 -8.92 -6.85
C ILE A 57 -13.12 -8.75 -6.46
N SER A 58 -12.66 -9.40 -5.38
CA SER A 58 -11.25 -9.35 -4.98
C SER A 58 -10.33 -9.86 -6.09
N SER A 59 -10.72 -10.95 -6.77
CA SER A 59 -9.97 -11.53 -7.89
C SER A 59 -10.02 -10.69 -9.18
N LYS A 60 -10.91 -9.71 -9.26
CA LYS A 60 -11.14 -8.87 -10.44
C LYS A 60 -10.46 -7.51 -10.38
N ILE A 61 -9.78 -7.19 -9.28
CA ILE A 61 -9.00 -5.95 -9.16
C ILE A 61 -7.73 -6.02 -9.99
N CYS A 62 -6.97 -7.13 -9.88
CA CYS A 62 -5.80 -7.40 -10.71
C CYS A 62 -6.03 -8.69 -11.50
N SER A 63 -5.76 -8.64 -12.81
CA SER A 63 -5.98 -9.79 -13.70
C SER A 63 -5.06 -10.96 -13.33
N ASN A 64 -5.53 -12.19 -13.53
CA ASN A 64 -4.65 -13.36 -13.45
C ASN A 64 -3.66 -13.37 -14.63
N PRO A 65 -2.49 -14.03 -14.51
CA PRO A 65 -1.56 -14.21 -15.63
C PRO A 65 -2.25 -14.74 -16.88
N GLY A 66 -1.95 -14.15 -18.04
CA GLY A 66 -2.55 -14.54 -19.31
C GLY A 66 -4.01 -14.14 -19.50
N THR A 67 -4.61 -13.42 -18.55
CA THR A 67 -5.97 -12.88 -18.65
C THR A 67 -5.95 -11.34 -18.70
N ASN A 68 -7.00 -10.75 -19.26
CA ASN A 68 -7.18 -9.29 -19.35
C ASN A 68 -8.59 -8.90 -18.89
N ASN A 69 -8.99 -9.40 -17.73
CA ASN A 69 -10.39 -9.41 -17.27
C ASN A 69 -10.59 -8.82 -15.87
N GLY A 70 -9.61 -8.04 -15.39
CA GLY A 70 -9.70 -7.22 -14.18
C GLY A 70 -9.50 -5.73 -14.48
N ILE A 71 -9.52 -4.89 -13.44
CA ILE A 71 -9.29 -3.43 -13.57
C ILE A 71 -7.86 -3.16 -14.02
N PHE A 72 -6.90 -3.86 -13.43
CA PHE A 72 -5.47 -3.77 -13.75
C PHE A 72 -4.96 -5.04 -14.42
N PRO A 73 -3.88 -4.96 -15.21
CA PRO A 73 -3.21 -6.11 -15.80
C PRO A 73 -2.59 -6.96 -14.69
N SER A 74 -2.17 -8.18 -15.06
CA SER A 74 -1.49 -9.07 -14.12
C SER A 74 -0.19 -8.45 -13.62
N SER A 75 0.03 -8.47 -12.32
CA SER A 75 1.30 -8.05 -11.69
C SER A 75 2.52 -8.81 -12.18
N HIS A 76 2.31 -9.94 -12.86
CA HIS A 76 3.38 -10.78 -13.40
C HIS A 76 3.69 -10.46 -14.86
N ASP A 77 2.82 -9.72 -15.55
CA ASP A 77 3.12 -9.20 -16.88
C ASP A 77 3.93 -7.91 -16.74
N LYS A 78 5.24 -8.06 -16.50
CA LYS A 78 6.18 -6.95 -16.32
C LYS A 78 6.28 -6.02 -17.53
N LYS A 79 5.73 -6.38 -18.70
CA LYS A 79 5.73 -5.51 -19.88
C LYS A 79 4.64 -4.44 -19.80
N ILE A 80 3.52 -4.73 -19.15
CA ILE A 80 2.32 -3.88 -19.14
C ILE A 80 2.02 -3.37 -17.71
N TYR A 81 2.39 -4.15 -16.69
CA TYR A 81 2.26 -3.76 -15.30
C TYR A 81 3.41 -2.85 -14.88
N SER A 82 3.06 -1.64 -14.44
CA SER A 82 3.96 -0.72 -13.75
C SER A 82 3.48 -0.53 -12.32
N SER A 83 4.39 -0.57 -11.35
CA SER A 83 4.10 -0.21 -9.95
C SER A 83 4.18 1.30 -9.71
N GLU A 84 4.39 2.10 -10.76
CA GLU A 84 4.45 3.55 -10.65
C GLU A 84 3.11 4.14 -10.21
N ASN A 85 3.18 5.13 -9.33
CA ASN A 85 2.00 5.83 -8.89
C ASN A 85 1.49 6.74 -10.02
N HIS A 86 0.43 6.30 -10.70
CA HIS A 86 -0.28 7.10 -11.72
C HIS A 86 -1.05 8.29 -11.15
N GLY A 87 -0.84 8.64 -9.88
CA GLY A 87 -1.52 9.72 -9.20
C GLY A 87 -2.97 9.42 -8.86
N TYR A 88 -3.29 8.14 -8.65
CA TYR A 88 -4.59 7.76 -8.14
C TYR A 88 -4.71 8.16 -6.68
N THR A 89 -5.66 9.06 -6.43
CA THR A 89 -5.97 9.67 -5.12
C THR A 89 -7.36 9.28 -4.62
N SER A 90 -8.11 8.59 -5.48
CA SER A 90 -9.48 8.16 -5.26
C SER A 90 -9.75 6.89 -6.06
N SER A 91 -10.68 6.06 -5.59
CA SER A 91 -11.14 4.91 -6.39
C SER A 91 -11.95 5.36 -7.60
N THR A 92 -12.60 6.51 -7.51
CA THR A 92 -13.50 7.05 -8.53
C THR A 92 -12.76 7.41 -9.82
N SER A 93 -11.56 7.98 -9.70
CA SER A 93 -10.70 8.28 -10.86
C SER A 93 -10.34 7.01 -11.64
N ILE A 94 -10.00 5.93 -10.94
CA ILE A 94 -9.70 4.61 -11.51
C ILE A 94 -10.93 4.05 -12.23
N PHE A 95 -12.09 4.05 -11.58
CA PHE A 95 -13.33 3.49 -12.16
C PHE A 95 -13.79 4.25 -13.39
N LYS A 96 -13.68 5.59 -13.38
CA LYS A 96 -13.99 6.41 -14.56
C LYS A 96 -13.09 6.04 -15.74
N GLN A 97 -11.79 5.92 -15.51
CA GLN A 97 -10.85 5.50 -16.56
C GLN A 97 -11.17 4.09 -17.07
N TYR A 98 -11.48 3.15 -16.17
CA TYR A 98 -11.79 1.77 -16.54
C TYR A 98 -13.09 1.65 -17.36
N ILE A 99 -14.11 2.44 -17.03
CA ILE A 99 -15.34 2.49 -17.83
C ILE A 99 -15.05 3.12 -19.20
N LEU A 100 -14.27 4.21 -19.25
CA LEU A 100 -13.89 4.88 -20.50
C LEU A 100 -13.01 3.99 -21.40
N SER A 101 -12.26 3.05 -20.83
CA SER A 101 -11.52 2.02 -21.58
C SER A 101 -12.41 0.85 -22.02
N ASN A 102 -13.74 1.00 -22.00
CA ASN A 102 -14.71 -0.07 -22.29
C ASN A 102 -14.52 -1.30 -21.39
N CYS A 103 -14.22 -1.09 -20.11
CA CYS A 103 -13.95 -2.16 -19.13
C CYS A 103 -12.79 -3.08 -19.53
N GLN A 104 -11.83 -2.56 -20.30
CA GLN A 104 -10.54 -3.21 -20.52
C GLN A 104 -9.55 -2.79 -19.44
N SER A 105 -8.65 -3.70 -19.05
CA SER A 105 -7.65 -3.40 -18.04
C SER A 105 -6.86 -2.15 -18.42
N LEU A 106 -6.65 -1.28 -17.44
CA LEU A 106 -5.90 -0.05 -17.61
C LEU A 106 -4.43 -0.34 -17.95
N GLN A 107 -3.76 0.58 -18.65
CA GLN A 107 -2.30 0.47 -18.81
C GLN A 107 -1.62 0.88 -17.50
N GLY A 108 -0.62 0.11 -17.07
CA GLY A 108 -0.04 0.25 -15.73
C GLY A 108 -0.84 -0.48 -14.66
N GLY A 109 -0.25 -0.66 -13.47
CA GLY A 109 -0.89 -1.31 -12.32
C GLY A 109 -1.24 -0.30 -11.22
N CYS A 110 -2.05 -0.72 -10.24
CA CYS A 110 -1.98 -0.09 -8.92
C CYS A 110 -0.96 -0.87 -8.09
N GLY A 111 0.22 -0.29 -7.88
CA GLY A 111 1.42 -1.01 -7.46
C GLY A 111 1.41 -1.57 -6.03
N ASN A 112 0.44 -1.18 -5.19
CA ASN A 112 0.50 -1.38 -3.74
C ASN A 112 -0.78 -2.02 -3.16
N ASN A 113 -0.60 -2.88 -2.15
CA ASN A 113 -1.68 -3.56 -1.41
C ASN A 113 -2.78 -2.61 -0.90
N TRP A 114 -2.40 -1.41 -0.44
CA TRP A 114 -3.34 -0.45 0.13
C TRP A 114 -4.26 0.17 -0.93
N GLN A 115 -3.81 0.30 -2.19
CA GLN A 115 -4.65 0.75 -3.30
C GLN A 115 -5.66 -0.35 -3.67
N HIS A 116 -5.21 -1.60 -3.72
CA HIS A 116 -6.07 -2.77 -3.91
C HIS A 116 -7.17 -2.81 -2.84
N ALA A 117 -6.80 -2.62 -1.58
CA ALA A 117 -7.75 -2.59 -0.48
C ALA A 117 -8.74 -1.41 -0.57
N ALA A 118 -8.26 -0.24 -1.03
CA ALA A 118 -9.10 0.93 -1.23
C ALA A 118 -10.15 0.72 -2.33
N ILE A 119 -9.74 0.13 -3.46
CA ILE A 119 -10.63 -0.24 -4.56
C ILE A 119 -11.66 -1.26 -4.12
N LEU A 120 -11.24 -2.33 -3.43
CA LEU A 120 -12.14 -3.36 -2.94
C LEU A 120 -13.17 -2.78 -1.95
N CYS A 121 -12.74 -1.89 -1.05
CA CYS A 121 -13.63 -1.20 -0.12
C CYS A 121 -14.74 -0.42 -0.85
N SER A 122 -14.37 0.34 -1.88
CA SER A 122 -15.31 1.13 -2.68
C SER A 122 -16.34 0.27 -3.40
N LEU A 123 -15.90 -0.82 -4.04
CA LEU A 123 -16.78 -1.77 -4.74
C LEU A 123 -17.68 -2.55 -3.76
N SER A 124 -17.16 -2.95 -2.61
CA SER A 124 -17.92 -3.67 -1.59
C SER A 124 -19.04 -2.78 -1.03
N ARG A 125 -18.70 -1.55 -0.69
CA ARG A 125 -19.66 -0.58 -0.11
C ARG A 125 -20.72 -0.16 -1.13
N SER A 126 -20.40 -0.06 -2.43
CA SER A 126 -21.41 0.26 -3.46
C SER A 126 -22.42 -0.86 -3.67
N LEU A 127 -22.03 -2.12 -3.43
CA LEU A 127 -22.91 -3.28 -3.43
C LEU A 127 -23.68 -3.48 -2.11
N GLY A 128 -23.47 -2.62 -1.12
CA GLY A 128 -24.13 -2.70 0.18
C GLY A 128 -23.47 -3.67 1.18
N ILE A 129 -22.29 -4.20 0.88
CA ILE A 129 -21.52 -5.05 1.80
C ILE A 129 -20.74 -4.11 2.74
N PRO A 130 -20.97 -4.13 4.07
CA PRO A 130 -20.19 -3.34 5.00
C PRO A 130 -18.74 -3.77 4.96
N CYS A 131 -17.84 -2.84 4.65
CA CYS A 131 -16.42 -3.12 4.45
C CYS A 131 -15.57 -2.05 5.14
N ARG A 132 -14.47 -2.45 5.78
CA ARG A 132 -13.43 -1.55 6.32
C ARG A 132 -12.06 -1.99 5.85
N ILE A 133 -11.12 -1.06 5.89
CA ILE A 133 -9.71 -1.30 5.55
C ILE A 133 -8.93 -1.51 6.83
N VAL A 134 -8.02 -2.47 6.82
CA VAL A 134 -7.20 -2.84 7.96
C VAL A 134 -5.75 -2.86 7.56
N THR A 135 -4.91 -2.24 8.39
CA THR A 135 -3.46 -2.23 8.26
C THR A 135 -2.88 -3.16 9.31
N ILE A 136 -2.02 -4.07 8.87
CA ILE A 136 -1.28 -5.01 9.70
C ILE A 136 0.19 -4.64 9.59
N TYR A 137 0.83 -4.43 10.74
CA TYR A 137 2.27 -4.15 10.80
C TYR A 137 3.08 -5.43 10.99
N ASN A 138 4.25 -5.47 10.36
CA ASN A 138 5.17 -6.62 10.38
C ASN A 138 4.50 -7.91 9.87
N THR A 139 4.00 -7.92 8.63
CA THR A 139 3.42 -9.14 8.04
C THR A 139 4.48 -9.98 7.35
N ALA A 140 4.37 -11.30 7.50
CA ALA A 140 5.19 -12.22 6.74
C ALA A 140 4.60 -12.36 5.31
N CYS A 141 5.27 -11.75 4.32
CA CYS A 141 4.72 -11.60 2.96
C CYS A 141 5.01 -12.81 2.04
N GLN A 142 5.89 -13.73 2.45
CA GLN A 142 6.28 -14.93 1.72
C GLN A 142 6.55 -16.06 2.71
N THR A 143 5.51 -16.57 3.36
CA THR A 143 5.66 -17.75 4.23
C THR A 143 5.50 -19.02 3.39
N ASP A 144 6.37 -20.00 3.61
CA ASP A 144 6.18 -21.40 3.22
C ASP A 144 5.01 -22.10 3.98
N GLY A 145 4.27 -21.33 4.78
CA GLY A 145 3.21 -21.80 5.66
C GLY A 145 3.69 -22.13 7.08
N THR A 146 4.99 -22.02 7.34
CA THR A 146 5.53 -22.09 8.71
C THR A 146 5.29 -20.78 9.47
N GLN A 147 5.28 -20.88 10.79
CA GLN A 147 5.14 -19.72 11.69
C GLN A 147 6.50 -19.08 12.02
N ASN A 148 7.56 -19.43 11.29
CA ASN A 148 8.92 -18.98 11.56
C ASN A 148 9.43 -18.23 10.33
N ASN A 149 10.10 -17.10 10.56
CA ASN A 149 10.75 -16.32 9.50
C ASN A 149 12.25 -16.33 9.81
N ASP A 150 13.03 -16.89 8.91
CA ASP A 150 14.45 -17.16 9.16
C ASP A 150 15.33 -16.06 8.56
N ILE A 151 16.24 -15.51 9.38
CA ILE A 151 17.25 -14.53 8.97
C ILE A 151 18.63 -15.17 9.15
N HIS A 152 19.27 -15.44 8.03
CA HIS A 152 20.57 -16.09 7.93
C HIS A 152 21.69 -15.05 7.86
N TRP A 153 22.72 -15.27 8.66
CA TRP A 153 23.94 -14.49 8.76
C TRP A 153 25.13 -15.36 8.40
N ASP A 154 26.15 -14.79 7.77
CA ASP A 154 27.44 -15.45 7.63
C ASP A 154 28.31 -15.27 8.88
N THR A 155 29.42 -16.02 8.94
CA THR A 155 30.41 -15.91 10.02
C THR A 155 31.18 -14.57 10.04
N LYS A 156 30.91 -13.67 9.09
CA LYS A 156 31.45 -12.31 9.02
C LYS A 156 30.41 -11.25 9.42
N GLN A 157 29.32 -11.68 10.07
CA GLN A 157 28.24 -10.83 10.57
C GLN A 157 27.40 -10.15 9.46
N ARG A 158 27.39 -10.70 8.24
CA ARG A 158 26.64 -10.15 7.10
C ARG A 158 25.37 -10.96 6.82
N PRO A 159 24.25 -10.31 6.47
CA PRO A 159 23.03 -11.02 6.10
C PRO A 159 23.21 -11.75 4.76
N LEU A 160 22.86 -13.03 4.70
CA LEU A 160 22.94 -13.86 3.50
C LEU A 160 21.71 -13.63 2.61
N GLN A 161 21.80 -12.64 1.72
CA GLN A 161 20.68 -12.22 0.86
C GLN A 161 19.99 -13.37 0.11
N LYS A 162 20.75 -14.36 -0.38
CA LYS A 162 20.20 -15.50 -1.13
C LYS A 162 19.31 -16.42 -0.28
N LEU A 163 19.59 -16.52 1.02
CA LEU A 163 18.81 -17.32 1.97
C LEU A 163 17.72 -16.50 2.66
N ASN A 164 17.85 -15.16 2.66
CA ASN A 164 16.91 -14.24 3.29
C ASN A 164 15.88 -13.75 2.26
N SER A 165 15.18 -14.70 1.63
CA SER A 165 14.05 -14.42 0.74
C SER A 165 12.80 -13.99 1.50
N ASP A 166 12.68 -14.36 2.77
CA ASP A 166 11.48 -14.11 3.57
C ASP A 166 11.44 -12.64 3.99
N ILE A 167 10.61 -11.87 3.29
CA ILE A 167 10.45 -10.44 3.56
C ILE A 167 9.31 -10.24 4.55
N ILE A 168 9.66 -9.81 5.76
CA ILE A 168 8.70 -9.19 6.67
C ILE A 168 8.43 -7.78 6.16
N CYS A 169 7.22 -7.56 5.68
CA CYS A 169 6.76 -6.27 5.23
C CYS A 169 6.48 -5.36 6.43
N SER A 170 6.91 -4.10 6.34
CA SER A 170 6.61 -3.06 7.34
C SER A 170 5.12 -2.94 7.63
N SER A 171 4.31 -2.90 6.56
CA SER A 171 2.86 -2.91 6.65
C SER A 171 2.25 -3.62 5.45
N HIS A 172 1.13 -4.30 5.70
CA HIS A 172 0.24 -4.83 4.67
C HIS A 172 -1.18 -4.36 4.94
N VAL A 173 -1.97 -4.22 3.88
CA VAL A 173 -3.31 -3.65 3.96
C VAL A 173 -4.29 -4.55 3.23
N TRP A 174 -5.36 -4.94 3.92
CA TRP A 174 -6.45 -5.74 3.35
C TRP A 174 -7.81 -5.18 3.75
N ASN A 175 -8.88 -5.92 3.44
CA ASN A 175 -10.24 -5.58 3.80
C ASN A 175 -10.82 -6.54 4.82
N GLU A 176 -11.72 -6.02 5.64
CA GLU A 176 -12.69 -6.82 6.36
C GLU A 176 -14.09 -6.52 5.84
N CYS A 177 -14.85 -7.56 5.50
CA CYS A 177 -16.23 -7.47 5.05
C CYS A 177 -17.16 -8.15 6.05
N TRP A 178 -18.19 -7.44 6.52
CA TRP A 178 -19.17 -7.98 7.46
C TRP A 178 -20.20 -8.80 6.71
N MET A 179 -20.26 -10.10 6.99
CA MET A 179 -21.25 -10.98 6.39
C MET A 179 -21.49 -12.22 7.27
N ARG A 180 -22.61 -12.90 7.00
CA ARG A 180 -22.90 -14.21 7.55
C ARG A 180 -22.28 -15.29 6.65
N ARG A 181 -21.69 -16.32 7.26
CA ARG A 181 -21.03 -17.44 6.58
C ARG A 181 -21.83 -18.72 6.83
N HIS A 182 -22.78 -19.01 5.95
CA HIS A 182 -23.63 -20.21 6.03
C HIS A 182 -22.87 -21.53 5.82
N ASP A 183 -21.64 -21.44 5.31
CA ASP A 183 -20.75 -22.57 5.12
C ASP A 183 -19.89 -22.89 6.35
N LEU A 184 -19.89 -22.02 7.38
CA LEU A 184 -19.20 -22.25 8.65
C LEU A 184 -20.15 -22.84 9.70
N PRO A 185 -19.62 -23.54 10.73
CA PRO A 185 -20.44 -24.01 11.84
C PRO A 185 -21.24 -22.87 12.48
N ASN A 186 -22.48 -23.13 12.90
CA ASN A 186 -23.38 -22.16 13.54
C ASN A 186 -23.78 -20.93 12.70
N ASP A 187 -23.53 -20.95 11.38
CA ASP A 187 -23.77 -19.82 10.49
C ASP A 187 -23.20 -18.49 11.03
N GLU A 188 -21.93 -18.49 11.44
CA GLU A 188 -21.28 -17.34 12.07
C GLU A 188 -21.46 -16.04 11.27
N GLN A 189 -21.79 -14.97 11.97
CA GLN A 189 -21.85 -13.61 11.41
C GLN A 189 -20.77 -12.77 12.06
N ASP A 190 -19.73 -12.47 11.28
CA ASP A 190 -18.55 -11.73 11.76
C ASP A 190 -17.87 -11.01 10.58
N TRP A 191 -16.87 -10.19 10.90
CA TRP A 191 -15.91 -9.66 9.94
C TRP A 191 -15.12 -10.78 9.27
N GLN A 192 -15.05 -10.71 7.95
CA GLN A 192 -14.33 -11.65 7.11
C GLN A 192 -13.15 -10.95 6.44
N ILE A 193 -11.95 -11.50 6.59
CA ILE A 193 -10.72 -11.01 5.95
C ILE A 193 -10.79 -11.33 4.46
N VAL A 194 -10.61 -10.31 3.62
CA VAL A 194 -10.50 -10.44 2.17
C VAL A 194 -9.32 -9.62 1.70
N ASP A 195 -8.42 -10.24 0.94
CA ASP A 195 -7.26 -9.57 0.38
C ASP A 195 -7.25 -9.75 -1.15
N SER A 196 -7.24 -8.62 -1.85
CA SER A 196 -7.17 -8.52 -3.31
C SER A 196 -5.76 -8.31 -3.84
N THR A 197 -4.76 -8.29 -2.96
CA THR A 197 -3.35 -8.23 -3.35
C THR A 197 -2.95 -9.58 -3.96
N PRO A 198 -2.37 -9.61 -5.18
CA PRO A 198 -2.07 -10.84 -5.90
C PRO A 198 -0.78 -11.49 -5.38
N VAL A 199 -0.72 -11.83 -4.10
CA VAL A 199 0.47 -12.38 -3.43
C VAL A 199 0.58 -13.89 -3.63
N GLN A 200 -0.51 -14.64 -3.47
CA GLN A 200 -0.52 -16.09 -3.61
C GLN A 200 -1.62 -16.57 -4.57
N MET A 201 -1.38 -17.72 -5.20
CA MET A 201 -2.39 -18.46 -5.98
C MET A 201 -3.20 -19.35 -5.02
N CYS A 202 -4.51 -19.14 -4.95
CA CYS A 202 -5.46 -19.98 -4.22
C CYS A 202 -6.49 -20.55 -5.22
N ASP A 203 -6.60 -21.88 -5.31
CA ASP A 203 -7.41 -22.57 -6.33
C ASP A 203 -7.04 -22.20 -7.79
N GLY A 204 -5.78 -21.88 -8.06
CA GLY A 204 -5.33 -21.43 -9.39
C GLY A 204 -5.71 -19.98 -9.75
N ILE A 205 -6.26 -19.21 -8.80
CA ILE A 205 -6.64 -17.81 -8.96
C ILE A 205 -5.98 -16.98 -7.86
N ARG A 206 -5.53 -15.76 -8.17
CA ARG A 206 -4.97 -14.87 -7.14
C ARG A 206 -6.06 -14.13 -6.39
N ARG A 207 -6.40 -14.67 -5.23
CA ARG A 207 -7.40 -14.11 -4.30
C ARG A 207 -7.21 -14.73 -2.93
N THR A 208 -7.59 -13.99 -1.89
CA THR A 208 -7.51 -14.47 -0.51
C THR A 208 -8.81 -14.12 0.23
N GLY A 209 -9.36 -15.10 0.94
CA GLY A 209 -10.59 -14.98 1.73
C GLY A 209 -11.88 -15.14 0.93
N PRO A 210 -13.07 -15.03 1.57
CA PRO A 210 -13.26 -14.54 2.94
C PRO A 210 -12.84 -15.53 4.04
N CYS A 211 -12.13 -15.04 5.05
CA CYS A 211 -11.72 -15.82 6.22
C CYS A 211 -12.31 -15.22 7.51
N SER A 212 -12.94 -16.05 8.35
CA SER A 212 -13.54 -15.61 9.61
C SER A 212 -12.46 -15.20 10.61
N ILE A 213 -12.54 -13.98 11.13
CA ILE A 213 -11.61 -13.47 12.15
C ILE A 213 -11.74 -14.26 13.44
N SER A 214 -12.96 -14.58 13.86
CA SER A 214 -13.21 -15.41 15.04
C SER A 214 -12.58 -16.79 14.92
N SER A 215 -12.76 -17.47 13.78
CA SER A 215 -12.14 -18.78 13.53
C SER A 215 -10.61 -18.68 13.52
N LEU A 216 -10.06 -17.64 12.89
CA LEU A 216 -8.63 -17.38 12.85
C LEU A 216 -8.05 -17.20 14.25
N ARG A 217 -8.72 -16.39 15.09
CA ARG A 217 -8.32 -16.14 16.48
C ARG A 217 -8.38 -17.39 17.35
N ASN A 218 -9.34 -18.27 17.09
CA ASN A 218 -9.51 -19.53 17.81
C ASN A 218 -8.57 -20.65 17.32
N GLY A 219 -7.82 -20.42 16.24
CA GLY A 219 -6.91 -21.41 15.65
C GLY A 219 -7.63 -22.47 14.79
N GLU A 220 -8.83 -22.18 14.31
CA GLU A 220 -9.65 -23.08 13.49
C GLU A 220 -9.26 -22.95 12.00
N LEU A 221 -8.03 -23.36 11.67
CA LEU A 221 -7.39 -23.09 10.38
C LEU A 221 -7.86 -23.99 9.22
N SER A 222 -8.66 -25.01 9.51
CA SER A 222 -9.19 -25.94 8.50
C SER A 222 -10.39 -25.38 7.73
N PHE A 223 -10.99 -24.28 8.20
CA PHE A 223 -12.14 -23.69 7.54
C PHE A 223 -11.74 -22.96 6.26
N ARG A 224 -12.67 -22.96 5.30
CA ARG A 224 -12.51 -22.16 4.09
C ARG A 224 -12.78 -20.69 4.43
N TRP A 225 -12.15 -19.72 3.77
CA TRP A 225 -11.11 -19.84 2.76
C TRP A 225 -9.78 -19.31 3.29
N ASP A 226 -8.68 -19.94 2.86
CA ASP A 226 -7.31 -19.42 2.98
C ASP A 226 -6.84 -19.14 4.44
N SER A 227 -7.47 -19.76 5.44
CA SER A 227 -7.22 -19.49 6.86
C SER A 227 -5.79 -19.79 7.31
N LEU A 228 -5.18 -20.87 6.82
CA LEU A 228 -3.79 -21.21 7.17
C LEU A 228 -2.79 -20.15 6.67
N PHE A 229 -2.94 -19.72 5.42
CA PHE A 229 -2.09 -18.67 4.83
C PHE A 229 -2.24 -17.36 5.60
N ILE A 230 -3.49 -16.91 5.81
CA ILE A 230 -3.74 -15.69 6.56
C ILE A 230 -3.15 -15.79 7.98
N HIS A 231 -3.28 -16.95 8.63
CA HIS A 231 -2.71 -17.17 9.96
C HIS A 231 -1.18 -17.06 9.97
N SER A 232 -0.48 -17.67 9.02
CA SER A 232 1.00 -17.58 8.95
C SER A 232 1.47 -16.15 8.63
N THR A 233 0.69 -15.37 7.88
CA THR A 233 1.07 -13.97 7.56
C THR A 233 1.03 -13.02 8.77
N ILE A 234 0.24 -13.33 9.81
CA ILE A 234 0.03 -12.45 10.98
C ILE A 234 0.47 -13.04 12.32
N ASN A 235 0.84 -14.31 12.34
CA ASN A 235 1.38 -14.99 13.52
C ASN A 235 2.69 -15.67 13.15
N GLY A 236 3.73 -15.33 13.91
CA GLY A 236 5.02 -15.98 13.74
C GLY A 236 6.14 -15.33 14.54
N ASN A 237 7.26 -16.05 14.55
CA ASN A 237 8.51 -15.66 15.17
C ASN A 237 9.52 -15.29 14.08
N LYS A 238 10.54 -14.52 14.46
CA LYS A 238 11.74 -14.33 13.64
C LYS A 238 12.92 -15.03 14.30
N LEU A 239 13.58 -15.91 13.57
CA LEU A 239 14.72 -16.68 14.04
C LEU A 239 15.96 -16.18 13.31
N HIS A 240 17.02 -15.87 14.04
CA HIS A 240 18.30 -15.50 13.45
C HIS A 240 19.23 -16.69 13.50
N TRP A 241 19.82 -17.06 12.35
CA TRP A 241 20.70 -18.20 12.19
C TRP A 241 22.08 -17.76 11.70
N ILE A 242 23.13 -18.33 12.24
CA ILE A 242 24.47 -18.25 11.63
C ILE A 242 24.66 -19.45 10.71
N VAL A 243 25.22 -19.21 9.52
CA VAL A 243 25.53 -20.23 8.52
C VAL A 243 27.04 -20.31 8.39
N TYR A 244 27.59 -21.48 8.68
CA TYR A 244 29.00 -21.77 8.58
C TYR A 244 29.39 -22.18 7.14
N PRO A 245 30.68 -22.05 6.75
CA PRO A 245 31.13 -22.37 5.40
C PRO A 245 30.88 -23.82 4.95
N ASP A 246 30.72 -24.75 5.90
CA ASP A 246 30.39 -26.16 5.67
C ASP A 246 28.89 -26.43 5.52
N GLY A 247 28.06 -25.37 5.60
CA GLY A 247 26.60 -25.46 5.53
C GLY A 247 25.92 -25.78 6.86
N TYR A 248 26.68 -25.97 7.94
CA TYR A 248 26.09 -26.11 9.27
C TYR A 248 25.40 -24.79 9.67
N MET A 249 24.24 -24.90 10.31
CA MET A 249 23.46 -23.75 10.78
C MET A 249 23.24 -23.82 12.28
N GLU A 250 23.40 -22.68 12.95
CA GLU A 250 23.17 -22.55 14.39
C GLU A 250 22.24 -21.37 14.71
N LEU A 251 21.31 -21.59 15.63
CA LEU A 251 20.34 -20.58 16.06
C LEU A 251 21.01 -19.56 16.98
N LEU A 252 20.98 -18.28 16.59
CA LEU A 252 21.54 -17.15 17.34
C LEU A 252 20.51 -16.50 18.26
N ASP A 253 19.34 -16.15 17.73
CA ASP A 253 18.31 -15.36 18.43
C ASP A 253 16.92 -15.80 18.00
N VAL A 254 15.95 -15.70 18.92
CA VAL A 254 14.53 -15.94 18.65
C VAL A 254 13.74 -14.73 19.12
N GLN A 255 13.12 -14.05 18.17
CA GLN A 255 12.23 -12.94 18.43
C GLN A 255 10.79 -13.41 18.28
N GLU A 256 10.17 -13.71 19.43
CA GLU A 256 8.80 -14.21 19.47
C GLU A 256 7.76 -13.12 19.22
N ASN A 257 6.65 -13.49 18.57
CA ASN A 257 5.46 -12.63 18.39
C ASN A 257 5.73 -11.29 17.68
N ILE A 258 6.77 -11.21 16.85
CA ILE A 258 7.14 -10.00 16.10
C ILE A 258 6.37 -9.82 14.79
N ILE A 259 5.60 -10.84 14.38
CA ILE A 259 4.71 -10.78 13.22
C ILE A 259 3.31 -10.30 13.64
N GLY A 260 2.71 -9.44 12.81
CA GLY A 260 1.38 -8.87 13.05
C GLY A 260 1.30 -8.06 14.34
N THR A 261 2.37 -7.40 14.77
CA THR A 261 2.53 -6.78 16.10
C THR A 261 1.43 -5.81 16.47
N LYS A 262 0.87 -5.14 15.45
CA LYS A 262 -0.23 -4.19 15.60
C LYS A 262 -1.12 -4.26 14.37
N ILE A 263 -2.43 -4.32 14.59
CA ILE A 263 -3.46 -4.35 13.56
C ILE A 263 -4.43 -3.21 13.84
N ILE A 264 -4.56 -2.29 12.89
CA ILE A 264 -5.35 -1.07 13.08
C ILE A 264 -6.34 -0.83 11.94
N THR A 265 -7.41 -0.11 12.26
CA THR A 265 -8.38 0.40 11.30
C THR A 265 -8.78 1.83 11.65
N ARG A 266 -9.53 2.51 10.77
CA ARG A 266 -10.05 3.85 11.06
C ARG A 266 -11.08 3.75 12.19
N SER A 267 -10.90 4.55 13.24
CA SER A 267 -11.87 4.63 14.33
C SER A 267 -13.19 5.27 13.89
N LEU A 268 -14.29 4.79 14.47
CA LEU A 268 -15.61 5.40 14.33
C LEU A 268 -15.80 6.58 15.30
N ASN A 269 -15.07 6.58 16.42
CA ASN A 269 -15.24 7.53 17.52
C ASN A 269 -14.22 8.68 17.50
N ASN A 270 -13.08 8.49 16.83
CA ASN A 270 -12.02 9.48 16.72
C ASN A 270 -11.51 9.53 15.28
N GLU A 271 -11.67 10.66 14.60
CA GLU A 271 -11.17 10.80 13.22
C GLU A 271 -9.66 11.02 13.12
N PHE A 272 -8.99 11.29 14.24
CA PHE A 272 -7.55 11.58 14.27
C PHE A 272 -6.69 10.39 14.68
N GLU A 273 -7.28 9.39 15.34
CA GLU A 273 -6.53 8.23 15.84
C GLU A 273 -7.07 6.92 15.26
N PRO A 274 -6.18 5.99 14.89
CA PRO A 274 -6.59 4.64 14.52
C PRO A 274 -7.18 3.89 15.72
N GLU A 275 -8.08 2.95 15.42
CA GLU A 275 -8.55 1.94 16.37
C GLU A 275 -7.64 0.69 16.29
N ASP A 276 -7.10 0.25 17.42
CA ASP A 276 -6.33 -0.99 17.51
C ASP A 276 -7.26 -2.19 17.70
N ILE A 277 -7.30 -3.06 16.69
CA ILE A 277 -8.12 -4.26 16.64
C ILE A 277 -7.28 -5.54 16.75
N THR A 278 -6.01 -5.46 17.18
CA THR A 278 -5.09 -6.62 17.26
C THR A 278 -5.69 -7.78 18.06
N LYS A 279 -6.42 -7.48 19.13
CA LYS A 279 -7.05 -8.49 20.01
C LYS A 279 -8.21 -9.24 19.34
N THR A 280 -8.77 -8.74 18.24
CA THR A 280 -9.80 -9.47 17.48
C THR A 280 -9.18 -10.58 16.63
N TYR A 281 -7.93 -10.41 16.18
CA TYR A 281 -7.22 -11.36 15.34
C TYR A 281 -6.47 -12.44 16.10
N LYS A 282 -5.85 -12.08 17.24
CA LYS A 282 -4.98 -13.00 17.97
C LYS A 282 -5.11 -12.90 19.47
N ASN A 283 -4.94 -14.04 20.13
CA ASN A 283 -4.82 -14.11 21.58
C ASN A 283 -3.37 -13.81 21.97
N LEU A 284 -3.14 -12.70 22.67
CA LEU A 284 -1.80 -12.25 23.10
C LEU A 284 -1.25 -13.09 24.27
N LYS A 285 -1.29 -14.41 24.19
CA LYS A 285 -0.61 -15.27 25.16
C LYS A 285 0.87 -15.32 24.79
N LYS A 286 1.74 -14.96 25.74
CA LYS A 286 3.17 -15.27 25.64
C LYS A 286 3.29 -16.79 25.55
N LEU A 287 4.04 -17.29 24.57
CA LEU A 287 4.54 -18.65 24.60
C LEU A 287 5.58 -18.70 25.72
N SER A 288 5.14 -18.95 26.96
CA SER A 288 6.06 -19.43 27.98
C SER A 288 6.40 -20.88 27.64
N ASP A 289 7.68 -21.23 27.81
CA ASP A 289 8.19 -22.62 27.94
C ASP A 289 8.84 -23.27 26.70
N ARG A 290 9.53 -22.51 25.82
CA ARG A 290 10.47 -23.10 24.84
C ARG A 290 11.88 -22.47 24.77
N ASN A 291 12.21 -21.55 25.67
CA ASN A 291 13.51 -20.84 25.65
C ASN A 291 14.61 -21.45 26.51
N ASP A 292 14.34 -22.58 27.19
CA ASP A 292 15.28 -23.15 28.16
C ASP A 292 16.59 -23.65 27.53
N ASN A 293 16.59 -24.03 26.24
CA ASN A 293 17.78 -24.57 25.58
C ASN A 293 18.72 -23.51 24.97
N LEU A 294 18.28 -22.26 24.75
CA LEU A 294 19.12 -21.19 24.19
C LEU A 294 19.89 -20.43 25.29
N ALA A 295 19.25 -20.25 26.45
CA ALA A 295 19.82 -19.53 27.59
C ALA A 295 21.00 -20.26 28.27
N GLU A 296 21.16 -21.57 28.04
CA GLU A 296 22.24 -22.38 28.61
C GLU A 296 23.57 -22.30 27.82
N ARG A 297 23.58 -21.73 26.61
CA ARG A 297 24.72 -21.85 25.67
C ARG A 297 25.70 -20.68 25.64
N THR A 298 25.28 -19.46 26.02
CA THR A 298 26.15 -18.27 25.98
C THR A 298 26.10 -17.50 27.29
N LYS A 299 27.26 -17.00 27.72
CA LYS A 299 27.35 -16.13 28.90
C LYS A 299 26.87 -14.73 28.49
N ASN A 300 25.59 -14.44 28.76
CA ASN A 300 24.97 -13.14 28.49
C ASN A 300 25.39 -12.12 29.56
N ASP A 301 26.60 -11.56 29.42
CA ASP A 301 27.16 -10.60 30.38
C ASP A 301 27.33 -9.17 29.83
N VAL A 302 26.89 -8.92 28.58
CA VAL A 302 26.74 -7.56 28.02
C VAL A 302 25.29 -7.33 27.61
N ASP A 303 24.62 -6.31 28.15
CA ASP A 303 23.32 -5.88 27.64
C ASP A 303 23.52 -4.87 26.50
N ILE A 304 22.83 -5.05 25.37
CA ILE A 304 22.84 -4.11 24.25
C ILE A 304 21.42 -3.62 23.98
N GLU A 305 21.23 -2.31 23.98
CA GLU A 305 19.97 -1.63 23.66
C GLU A 305 20.15 -0.74 22.41
N LEU A 306 19.33 -0.96 21.39
CA LEU A 306 19.31 -0.14 20.18
C LEU A 306 18.32 1.03 20.33
N LYS A 307 18.78 2.25 20.07
CA LYS A 307 17.95 3.46 19.99
C LYS A 307 18.05 4.10 18.61
N ILE A 308 16.91 4.55 18.11
CA ILE A 308 16.77 5.28 16.86
C ILE A 308 15.75 6.41 17.07
N SER A 309 15.96 7.56 16.43
CA SER A 309 14.95 8.64 16.42
C SER A 309 13.70 8.20 15.65
N ASP A 310 12.53 8.46 16.19
CA ASP A 310 11.27 8.32 15.44
C ASP A 310 11.03 9.50 14.51
N ASP A 311 11.73 10.62 14.72
CA ASP A 311 11.62 11.86 13.97
C ASP A 311 12.80 11.98 13.00
N ILE A 312 12.63 11.43 11.79
CA ILE A 312 13.64 11.41 10.72
C ILE A 312 12.98 11.92 9.45
N GLU A 313 13.47 13.03 8.90
CA GLU A 313 13.03 13.52 7.60
C GLU A 313 13.81 12.84 6.47
N PHE A 314 13.18 12.76 5.30
CA PHE A 314 13.88 12.24 4.13
C PHE A 314 15.00 13.20 3.72
N GLY A 315 16.22 12.67 3.75
CA GLY A 315 17.44 13.42 3.48
C GLY A 315 18.23 13.83 4.71
N ASP A 316 17.80 13.40 5.89
CA ASP A 316 18.58 13.50 7.13
C ASP A 316 19.61 12.36 7.27
N ASN A 317 20.58 12.58 8.16
CA ASN A 317 21.39 11.47 8.64
C ASN A 317 20.54 10.60 9.57
N ILE A 318 20.56 9.30 9.36
CA ILE A 318 19.98 8.35 10.32
C ILE A 318 21.10 7.91 11.25
N ILE A 319 20.84 7.96 12.55
CA ILE A 319 21.78 7.54 13.59
C ILE A 319 21.15 6.38 14.36
N LEU A 320 21.85 5.24 14.39
CA LEU A 320 21.50 4.06 15.17
C LEU A 320 22.47 4.00 16.36
N GLU A 321 21.96 4.17 17.57
CA GLU A 321 22.78 4.17 18.79
C GLU A 321 22.65 2.84 19.53
N LEU A 322 23.72 2.04 19.53
CA LEU A 322 23.80 0.82 20.32
C LEU A 322 24.42 1.16 21.67
N ASN A 323 23.61 1.17 22.73
CA ASN A 323 24.06 1.37 24.09
C ASN A 323 24.41 0.01 24.70
N ALA A 324 25.69 -0.21 25.01
CA ALA A 324 26.19 -1.45 25.59
C ALA A 324 26.53 -1.25 27.07
N ASN A 325 26.14 -2.21 27.90
CA ASN A 325 26.41 -2.26 29.34
C ASN A 325 27.08 -3.59 29.70
N ASN A 326 28.36 -3.55 30.06
CA ASN A 326 29.12 -4.71 30.47
C ASN A 326 28.88 -5.00 31.96
N LYS A 327 28.14 -6.06 32.25
CA LYS A 327 27.83 -6.52 33.61
C LYS A 327 28.91 -7.44 34.19
N SER A 328 29.92 -7.79 33.40
CA SER A 328 31.01 -8.65 33.83
C SER A 328 32.11 -7.89 34.56
N ASN A 329 33.01 -8.63 35.19
CA ASN A 329 34.23 -8.11 35.81
C ASN A 329 35.44 -8.13 34.87
N GLU A 330 35.22 -8.43 33.58
CA GLU A 330 36.26 -8.55 32.56
C GLU A 330 36.01 -7.54 31.44
N ILE A 331 37.05 -7.22 30.67
CA ILE A 331 36.91 -6.40 29.46
C ILE A 331 36.19 -7.24 28.40
N ARG A 332 35.32 -6.59 27.63
CA ARG A 332 34.58 -7.19 26.51
C ARG A 332 34.84 -6.42 25.22
N THR A 333 35.12 -7.13 24.14
CA THR A 333 35.32 -6.57 22.81
C THR A 333 34.08 -6.80 21.96
N ILE A 334 33.37 -5.74 21.63
CA ILE A 334 32.16 -5.78 20.81
C ILE A 334 32.53 -5.43 19.36
N THR A 335 32.26 -6.32 18.41
CA THR A 335 32.34 -6.04 16.97
C THR A 335 30.96 -5.93 16.37
N THR A 336 30.66 -4.80 15.74
CA THR A 336 29.34 -4.51 15.17
C THR A 336 29.43 -4.27 13.67
N ALA A 337 28.68 -5.05 12.91
CA ALA A 337 28.46 -4.85 11.48
C ALA A 337 27.09 -4.23 11.22
N LEU A 338 27.02 -3.32 10.23
CA LEU A 338 25.80 -2.72 9.72
C LEU A 338 25.69 -2.96 8.22
N THR A 339 24.57 -3.53 7.80
CA THR A 339 24.20 -3.67 6.40
C THR A 339 22.87 -2.95 6.15
N ILE A 340 22.80 -2.17 5.07
CA ILE A 340 21.66 -1.31 4.74
C ILE A 340 21.11 -1.74 3.39
N PHE A 341 19.81 -2.03 3.35
CA PHE A 341 19.09 -2.39 2.14
C PHE A 341 18.09 -1.28 1.80
N ILE A 342 18.10 -0.84 0.54
CA ILE A 342 17.07 0.04 0.00
C ILE A 342 16.08 -0.82 -0.74
N ILE A 343 14.83 -0.82 -0.27
CA ILE A 343 13.75 -1.65 -0.80
C ILE A 343 12.69 -0.73 -1.40
N SER A 344 12.06 -1.16 -2.48
CA SER A 344 10.86 -0.47 -3.00
C SER A 344 9.73 -0.49 -1.96
N SER A 345 8.89 0.56 -1.96
CA SER A 345 7.77 0.72 -1.01
C SER A 345 6.78 -0.44 -0.94
N ASN A 346 6.69 -1.26 -1.99
CA ASN A 346 5.88 -2.48 -2.02
C ASN A 346 6.59 -3.72 -1.45
N ASN A 347 7.79 -3.57 -0.87
CA ASN A 347 8.62 -4.64 -0.29
C ASN A 347 8.98 -5.78 -1.27
N GLN A 348 8.91 -5.55 -2.58
CA GLN A 348 9.12 -6.61 -3.59
C GLN A 348 10.50 -6.60 -4.25
N LYS A 349 11.22 -5.48 -4.22
CA LYS A 349 12.49 -5.35 -4.95
C LYS A 349 13.56 -4.71 -4.06
N LEU A 350 14.64 -5.45 -3.84
CA LEU A 350 15.89 -4.86 -3.38
C LEU A 350 16.45 -3.98 -4.51
N ILE A 351 16.63 -2.71 -4.21
CA ILE A 351 17.18 -1.72 -5.14
C ILE A 351 18.70 -1.64 -4.96
N PHE A 352 19.16 -1.64 -3.72
CA PHE A 352 20.57 -1.51 -3.39
C PHE A 352 20.89 -2.08 -2.01
N SER A 353 22.12 -2.55 -1.82
CA SER A 353 22.65 -2.98 -0.53
C SER A 353 24.01 -2.36 -0.29
N HIS A 354 24.26 -1.92 0.94
CA HIS A 354 25.53 -1.34 1.36
C HIS A 354 25.98 -1.91 2.71
N GLU A 355 27.19 -2.46 2.74
CA GLU A 355 27.85 -2.91 3.97
C GLU A 355 28.79 -1.81 4.49
N GLN A 356 28.68 -1.49 5.77
CA GLN A 356 29.58 -0.54 6.43
C GLN A 356 30.79 -1.26 7.05
N PRO A 357 31.90 -0.54 7.28
CA PRO A 357 33.02 -1.07 8.05
C PRO A 357 32.60 -1.56 9.44
N ILE A 358 33.24 -2.61 9.93
CA ILE A 358 33.01 -3.15 11.28
C ILE A 358 33.47 -2.12 12.31
N HIS A 359 32.58 -1.81 13.25
CA HIS A 359 32.89 -0.96 14.40
C HIS A 359 33.36 -1.84 15.56
N ILE A 360 34.39 -1.40 16.28
CA ILE A 360 34.97 -2.13 17.40
C ILE A 360 34.90 -1.24 18.64
N LEU A 361 34.31 -1.77 19.71
CA LEU A 361 34.26 -1.14 21.03
C LEU A 361 34.90 -2.05 22.06
N ASN A 362 35.91 -1.54 22.78
CA ASN A 362 36.47 -2.21 23.94
C ASN A 362 35.79 -1.65 25.19
N LEU A 363 34.93 -2.47 25.81
CA LEU A 363 34.10 -2.07 26.93
C LEU A 363 34.67 -2.60 28.25
N GLU A 364 35.13 -1.67 29.08
CA GLU A 364 35.68 -1.96 30.40
C GLU A 364 34.66 -2.66 31.32
N ALA A 365 35.18 -3.39 32.31
CA ALA A 365 34.37 -4.10 33.30
C ALA A 365 33.40 -3.16 34.05
N GLY A 366 32.13 -3.53 34.14
CA GLY A 366 31.11 -2.75 34.83
C GLY A 366 30.78 -1.39 34.20
N LYS A 367 31.22 -1.12 32.96
CA LYS A 367 31.02 0.16 32.27
C LYS A 367 29.96 0.07 31.18
N ASN A 368 29.46 1.27 30.84
CA ASN A 368 28.54 1.49 29.73
C ASN A 368 29.23 2.39 28.71
N ASP A 369 29.04 2.10 27.43
CA ASP A 369 29.47 2.95 26.32
C ASP A 369 28.54 2.71 25.12
N ASN A 370 28.68 3.48 24.04
CA ASN A 370 27.84 3.33 22.87
C ASN A 370 28.62 3.22 21.55
N ILE A 371 27.97 2.59 20.57
CA ILE A 371 28.41 2.58 19.17
C ILE A 371 27.36 3.36 18.38
N GLN A 372 27.78 4.43 17.72
CA GLN A 372 26.93 5.19 16.81
C GLN A 372 27.17 4.74 15.37
N LEU A 373 26.17 4.12 14.75
CA LEU A 373 26.21 3.76 13.34
C LEU A 373 25.43 4.80 12.55
N LYS A 374 26.06 5.39 11.53
CA LYS A 374 25.51 6.52 10.77
C LYS A 374 25.19 6.12 9.33
N ILE A 375 23.95 6.33 8.90
CA ILE A 375 23.54 6.23 7.50
C ILE A 375 23.38 7.65 6.94
N THR A 376 24.16 7.99 5.92
CA THR A 376 24.13 9.33 5.32
C THR A 376 23.09 9.43 4.20
N PRO A 377 22.58 10.63 3.91
CA PRO A 377 21.59 10.83 2.84
C PRO A 377 22.03 10.32 1.47
N GLN A 378 23.32 10.41 1.15
CA GLN A 378 23.88 9.94 -0.12
C GLN A 378 23.69 8.44 -0.32
N GLN A 379 23.55 7.66 0.76
CA GLN A 379 23.37 6.21 0.69
C GLN A 379 21.94 5.80 0.31
N TYR A 380 20.95 6.70 0.37
CA TYR A 380 19.55 6.35 0.09
C TYR A 380 18.79 7.31 -0.83
N ILE A 381 19.12 8.62 -0.86
CA ILE A 381 18.37 9.62 -1.66
C ILE A 381 18.36 9.29 -3.16
N TYR A 382 19.46 8.74 -3.69
CA TYR A 382 19.60 8.47 -5.12
C TYR A 382 18.61 7.40 -5.61
N TYR A 383 18.16 6.52 -4.72
CA TYR A 383 17.36 5.34 -5.08
C TYR A 383 15.86 5.60 -5.11
N GLY A 384 15.40 6.79 -4.71
CA GLY A 384 14.00 7.15 -4.89
C GLY A 384 13.55 8.34 -4.06
N LYS A 385 12.22 8.43 -3.93
CA LYS A 385 11.53 9.45 -3.13
C LYS A 385 11.12 8.85 -1.81
N GLN A 386 10.95 9.70 -0.81
CA GLN A 386 10.57 9.35 0.54
C GLN A 386 9.52 8.24 0.64
N ASP A 387 8.35 8.43 0.01
CA ASP A 387 7.24 7.48 0.15
C ASP A 387 7.30 6.33 -0.85
N ASN A 388 8.37 6.23 -1.64
CA ASN A 388 8.58 5.17 -2.62
C ASN A 388 9.73 4.20 -2.24
N ILE A 389 10.46 4.48 -1.16
CA ILE A 389 11.54 3.61 -0.69
C ILE A 389 11.41 3.35 0.81
N ILE A 390 11.93 2.20 1.23
CA ILE A 390 12.11 1.83 2.63
C ILE A 390 13.60 1.58 2.83
N VAL A 391 14.17 2.16 3.89
CA VAL A 391 15.55 1.85 4.31
C VAL A 391 15.46 0.78 5.38
N LYS A 392 15.84 -0.45 5.04
CA LYS A 392 15.95 -1.56 5.98
C LYS A 392 17.39 -1.67 6.48
N TYR A 393 17.59 -1.82 7.78
CA TYR A 393 18.92 -2.06 8.35
C TYR A 393 19.02 -3.47 8.94
N TYR A 394 20.23 -3.99 8.96
CA TYR A 394 20.63 -5.24 9.60
C TYR A 394 21.85 -4.95 10.47
N ILE A 395 21.73 -5.19 11.76
CA ILE A 395 22.78 -5.05 12.75
C ILE A 395 23.10 -6.43 13.31
N HIS A 396 24.39 -6.75 13.36
CA HIS A 396 24.90 -7.91 14.07
C HIS A 396 26.12 -7.50 14.88
N SER A 397 25.99 -7.59 16.20
CA SER A 397 27.07 -7.38 17.18
C SER A 397 27.51 -8.72 17.78
N LEU A 398 28.83 -8.93 17.91
CA LEU A 398 29.45 -10.11 18.50
C LEU A 398 30.38 -9.67 19.63
N ILE A 399 30.23 -10.30 20.79
CA ILE A 399 31.15 -10.15 21.93
C ILE A 399 32.19 -11.26 21.80
N LYS A 400 33.43 -10.89 21.48
CA LYS A 400 34.47 -11.86 21.10
C LYS A 400 34.83 -12.88 22.18
N GLU A 401 34.72 -12.50 23.45
CA GLU A 401 35.18 -13.32 24.56
C GLU A 401 34.15 -14.37 25.01
N THR A 402 32.87 -14.17 24.69
CA THR A 402 31.77 -15.03 25.18
C THR A 402 30.94 -15.65 24.06
N ASP A 403 31.25 -15.32 22.80
CA ASP A 403 30.44 -15.61 21.62
C ASP A 403 28.97 -15.15 21.74
N GLN A 404 28.70 -14.25 22.69
CA GLN A 404 27.40 -13.62 22.82
C GLN A 404 27.13 -12.76 21.58
N THR A 405 25.92 -12.86 21.04
CA THR A 405 25.51 -12.06 19.88
C THR A 405 24.30 -11.19 20.20
N PHE A 406 24.17 -10.11 19.44
CA PHE A 406 22.98 -9.27 19.38
C PHE A 406 22.67 -8.98 17.92
N THR A 407 21.48 -9.38 17.47
CA THR A 407 21.04 -9.20 16.08
C THR A 407 19.73 -8.44 16.02
N ARG A 408 19.65 -7.41 15.18
CA ARG A 408 18.41 -6.65 14.94
C ARG A 408 18.27 -6.26 13.47
N ASP A 409 17.06 -6.28 12.98
CA ASP A 409 16.70 -5.72 11.68
C ASP A 409 15.33 -5.03 11.77
N ASP A 410 15.22 -3.86 11.15
CA ASP A 410 13.96 -3.12 11.08
C ASP A 410 13.96 -2.14 9.90
N ASN A 411 12.79 -1.56 9.64
CA ASN A 411 12.53 -0.59 8.59
C ASN A 411 12.49 0.83 9.15
N ILE A 412 13.13 1.76 8.43
CA ILE A 412 13.09 3.19 8.75
C ILE A 412 11.99 3.84 7.92
N VAL A 413 11.15 4.61 8.61
CA VAL A 413 10.02 5.35 8.01
C VAL A 413 10.18 6.85 8.26
N PHE A 414 10.33 7.58 7.16
CA PHE A 414 10.54 9.03 7.16
C PHE A 414 9.25 9.83 7.43
N ASN A 415 9.38 11.01 8.01
CA ASN A 415 8.30 11.98 8.24
C ASN A 415 7.76 12.57 6.96
N LYS A 416 6.47 12.38 6.66
CA LYS A 416 5.85 12.95 5.45
C LYS A 416 6.03 14.47 5.40
N ASN A 417 6.45 14.94 4.24
CA ASN A 417 6.59 16.37 3.96
C ASN A 417 5.28 16.94 3.43
N ASP A 418 4.70 17.91 4.13
CA ASP A 418 3.54 18.66 3.66
C ASP A 418 3.98 19.73 2.64
N ILE A 419 3.91 19.38 1.36
CA ILE A 419 4.29 20.26 0.26
C ILE A 419 3.17 21.23 -0.09
N ILE A 420 1.92 20.86 0.18
CA ILE A 420 0.76 21.68 -0.13
C ILE A 420 -0.01 22.06 1.13
N LYS A 421 -0.57 23.28 1.11
CA LYS A 421 -1.53 23.76 2.08
C LYS A 421 -2.68 24.43 1.33
N PRO A 422 -3.88 23.85 1.34
CA PRO A 422 -5.03 24.51 0.76
C PRO A 422 -5.47 25.73 1.58
N ILE A 423 -6.03 26.71 0.89
CA ILE A 423 -6.52 27.98 1.40
C ILE A 423 -7.90 28.21 0.77
N LEU A 424 -8.91 28.29 1.62
CA LEU A 424 -10.29 28.51 1.22
C LEU A 424 -10.86 29.66 2.04
N ASP A 425 -11.49 30.63 1.38
CA ASP A 425 -12.02 31.82 2.05
C ASP A 425 -13.34 31.54 2.78
N GLU A 426 -14.16 30.61 2.27
CA GLU A 426 -15.45 30.21 2.82
C GLU A 426 -15.59 28.68 2.76
N ASP A 427 -16.05 28.06 3.86
CA ASP A 427 -16.25 26.62 4.00
C ASP A 427 -17.67 26.14 3.60
N VAL A 428 -18.61 27.09 3.49
CA VAL A 428 -19.99 26.88 3.03
C VAL A 428 -20.20 27.59 1.71
N ILE A 429 -20.61 26.86 0.67
CA ILE A 429 -20.69 27.39 -0.70
C ILE A 429 -22.05 27.06 -1.34
N GLU A 430 -22.64 28.02 -2.05
CA GLU A 430 -23.87 27.82 -2.81
C GLU A 430 -23.62 27.02 -4.11
N THR A 431 -24.50 26.07 -4.41
CA THR A 431 -24.47 25.31 -5.67
C THR A 431 -24.50 26.23 -6.89
N GLY A 432 -23.74 25.90 -7.93
CA GLY A 432 -23.76 26.62 -9.20
C GLY A 432 -22.79 27.81 -9.27
N LYS A 433 -22.18 28.22 -8.15
CA LYS A 433 -21.09 29.21 -8.12
C LYS A 433 -19.72 28.53 -8.15
N PRO A 434 -18.72 29.10 -8.86
CA PRO A 434 -17.37 28.58 -8.84
C PRO A 434 -16.73 28.80 -7.45
N ILE A 435 -16.10 27.76 -6.92
CA ILE A 435 -15.23 27.85 -5.75
C ILE A 435 -13.86 28.35 -6.22
N LEU A 436 -13.31 29.38 -5.60
CA LEU A 436 -11.91 29.76 -5.79
C LEU A 436 -11.06 29.13 -4.69
N LEU A 437 -10.35 28.05 -5.01
CA LEU A 437 -9.44 27.37 -4.10
C LEU A 437 -8.02 27.91 -4.27
N GLY A 438 -7.45 28.48 -3.22
CA GLY A 438 -6.01 28.73 -3.12
C GLY A 438 -5.27 27.45 -2.70
N ILE A 439 -4.12 27.17 -3.29
CA ILE A 439 -3.23 26.09 -2.86
C ILE A 439 -1.83 26.68 -2.74
N GLN A 440 -1.38 26.83 -1.49
CA GLN A 440 0.01 27.13 -1.24
C GLN A 440 0.84 25.88 -1.51
N ILE A 441 1.86 26.01 -2.36
CA ILE A 441 2.89 25.00 -2.57
C ILE A 441 4.16 25.53 -1.92
N ALA A 442 4.72 24.79 -0.97
CA ALA A 442 5.96 25.13 -0.28
C ALA A 442 6.96 23.97 -0.45
N ASN A 443 8.09 24.23 -1.11
CA ASN A 443 9.15 23.25 -1.25
C ASN A 443 9.95 23.14 0.06
N THR A 444 9.61 22.17 0.90
CA THR A 444 10.34 21.91 2.16
C THR A 444 11.68 21.22 1.94
N LEU A 445 11.88 20.60 0.76
CA LEU A 445 13.05 19.81 0.43
C LEU A 445 14.31 20.67 0.22
N SER A 446 15.47 20.04 0.35
CA SER A 446 16.78 20.64 0.04
C SER A 446 17.12 20.65 -1.46
N ARG A 447 16.22 20.12 -2.30
CA ARG A 447 16.37 20.03 -3.77
C ARG A 447 15.19 20.69 -4.49
N GLN A 448 15.39 21.01 -5.76
CA GLN A 448 14.36 21.57 -6.62
C GLN A 448 13.24 20.56 -6.88
N ILE A 449 11.98 21.02 -6.90
CA ILE A 449 10.81 20.22 -7.30
C ILE A 449 10.46 20.53 -8.76
N ASN A 450 10.28 19.50 -9.59
CA ASN A 450 9.98 19.63 -11.03
C ASN A 450 8.71 18.88 -11.43
N ASN A 451 8.05 19.34 -12.50
CA ASN A 451 6.92 18.66 -13.16
C ASN A 451 5.76 18.30 -12.20
N GLY A 452 5.38 19.25 -11.35
CA GLY A 452 4.29 19.09 -10.40
C GLY A 452 2.92 18.94 -11.07
N ARG A 453 2.04 18.16 -10.45
CA ARG A 453 0.62 17.99 -10.82
C ARG A 453 -0.22 17.96 -9.55
N ILE A 454 -1.35 18.64 -9.58
CA ILE A 454 -2.34 18.65 -8.50
C ILE A 454 -3.57 17.86 -8.94
N TYR A 455 -3.94 16.85 -8.17
CA TYR A 455 -5.15 16.05 -8.32
C TYR A 455 -6.17 16.54 -7.30
N ILE A 456 -7.40 16.80 -7.75
CA ILE A 456 -8.50 17.29 -6.91
C ILE A 456 -9.70 16.36 -7.10
N ASP A 457 -10.15 15.73 -6.00
CA ASP A 457 -11.25 14.77 -5.97
C ASP A 457 -12.24 15.07 -4.83
N GLY A 458 -13.51 14.73 -5.05
CA GLY A 458 -14.59 14.84 -4.06
C GLY A 458 -15.70 15.81 -4.49
N LEU A 459 -16.90 15.71 -3.90
CA LEU A 459 -18.06 16.57 -4.24
C LEU A 459 -18.42 16.56 -5.74
N GLY A 460 -18.21 15.41 -6.40
CA GLY A 460 -18.39 15.24 -7.84
C GLY A 460 -17.36 15.96 -8.72
N ILE A 461 -16.30 16.51 -8.12
CA ILE A 461 -15.12 17.06 -8.80
C ILE A 461 -14.10 15.93 -9.00
N ASN A 462 -13.52 15.88 -10.19
CA ASN A 462 -12.36 15.07 -10.54
C ASN A 462 -11.54 15.88 -11.55
N GLN A 463 -10.50 16.58 -11.09
CA GLN A 463 -9.71 17.53 -11.89
C GLN A 463 -8.22 17.31 -11.67
N ILE A 464 -7.44 17.40 -12.75
CA ILE A 464 -5.97 17.37 -12.73
C ILE A 464 -5.46 18.72 -13.23
N VAL A 465 -4.62 19.38 -12.43
CA VAL A 465 -4.04 20.69 -12.74
C VAL A 465 -2.52 20.56 -12.86
N PRO A 466 -1.94 20.72 -14.07
CA PRO A 466 -0.50 20.72 -14.23
C PRO A 466 0.12 21.99 -13.62
N VAL A 467 1.23 21.83 -12.92
CA VAL A 467 2.01 22.93 -12.34
C VAL A 467 3.20 23.21 -13.26
N ASN A 468 3.01 24.16 -14.18
CA ASN A 468 3.96 24.48 -15.25
C ASN A 468 5.15 25.33 -14.78
N ARG A 469 5.74 24.96 -13.64
CA ARG A 469 6.96 25.59 -13.10
C ARG A 469 7.66 24.64 -12.13
N SER A 470 8.96 24.87 -11.97
CA SER A 470 9.74 24.26 -10.90
C SER A 470 9.75 25.15 -9.65
N PHE A 471 10.09 24.54 -8.52
CA PHE A 471 10.22 25.22 -7.22
C PHE A 471 11.62 25.01 -6.67
N ALA A 472 12.37 26.10 -6.46
CA ALA A 472 13.67 26.05 -5.81
C ALA A 472 13.54 25.59 -4.35
N PRO A 473 14.63 25.09 -3.71
CA PRO A 473 14.60 24.75 -2.28
C PRO A 473 14.06 25.90 -1.43
N LYS A 474 13.16 25.60 -0.48
CA LYS A 474 12.48 26.57 0.41
C LYS A 474 11.60 27.62 -0.28
N GLU A 475 11.41 27.54 -1.60
CA GLU A 475 10.49 28.41 -2.32
C GLU A 475 9.02 28.09 -1.97
N SER A 476 8.16 29.11 -1.93
CA SER A 476 6.71 28.91 -1.84
C SER A 476 5.93 29.81 -2.81
N THR A 477 4.76 29.33 -3.25
CA THR A 477 3.83 30.08 -4.10
C THR A 477 2.39 29.72 -3.75
N ILE A 478 1.43 30.50 -4.24
CA ILE A 478 0.00 30.18 -4.14
C ILE A 478 -0.58 30.10 -5.54
N LEU A 479 -1.22 28.97 -5.86
CA LEU A 479 -1.99 28.77 -7.08
C LEU A 479 -3.47 28.90 -6.77
N HIS A 480 -4.22 29.58 -7.64
CA HIS A 480 -5.68 29.68 -7.52
C HIS A 480 -6.34 28.82 -8.58
N ILE A 481 -7.27 27.97 -8.16
CA ILE A 481 -7.98 27.01 -9.02
C ILE A 481 -9.48 27.24 -8.85
N LYS A 482 -10.21 27.31 -9.97
CA LYS A 482 -11.67 27.37 -9.95
C LYS A 482 -12.24 25.96 -9.98
N LEU A 483 -13.10 25.63 -9.02
CA LEU A 483 -13.79 24.34 -8.94
C LEU A 483 -15.30 24.53 -9.12
N TYR A 484 -15.94 23.53 -9.73
CA TYR A 484 -17.38 23.50 -9.97
C TYR A 484 -17.93 22.22 -9.37
N PRO A 485 -18.37 22.24 -8.11
CA PRO A 485 -18.94 21.07 -7.48
C PRO A 485 -20.29 20.72 -8.11
N THR A 486 -20.57 19.42 -8.22
CA THR A 486 -21.79 18.90 -8.85
C THR A 486 -22.70 18.20 -7.85
N ARG A 487 -22.24 17.99 -6.61
CA ARG A 487 -22.96 17.31 -5.53
C ARG A 487 -23.15 18.22 -4.33
N ILE A 488 -24.35 18.17 -3.77
CA ILE A 488 -24.80 18.98 -2.61
C ILE A 488 -24.52 18.21 -1.33
N GLY A 489 -24.31 18.95 -0.23
CA GLY A 489 -24.19 18.43 1.12
C GLY A 489 -22.79 18.59 1.72
N VAL A 490 -22.63 18.08 2.93
CA VAL A 490 -21.35 18.07 3.66
C VAL A 490 -20.49 16.93 3.15
N SER A 491 -19.29 17.24 2.66
CA SER A 491 -18.28 16.25 2.28
C SER A 491 -16.87 16.85 2.41
N ARG A 492 -15.90 16.27 1.73
CA ARG A 492 -14.50 16.70 1.77
C ARG A 492 -13.89 16.73 0.37
N LEU A 493 -13.04 17.73 0.12
CA LEU A 493 -12.16 17.79 -1.05
C LEU A 493 -10.80 17.19 -0.71
N TYR A 494 -10.32 16.31 -1.58
CA TYR A 494 -9.01 15.67 -1.52
C TYR A 494 -8.12 16.36 -2.55
N ILE A 495 -6.98 16.87 -2.09
CA ILE A 495 -6.04 17.59 -2.92
C ILE A 495 -4.69 16.91 -2.77
N THR A 496 -4.14 16.39 -3.86
CA THR A 496 -2.86 15.69 -3.84
C THR A 496 -1.90 16.30 -4.83
N PHE A 497 -0.70 16.60 -4.38
CA PHE A 497 0.41 17.03 -5.20
C PHE A 497 1.38 15.88 -5.45
N ILE A 498 1.75 15.69 -6.71
CA ILE A 498 2.74 14.69 -7.16
C ILE A 498 3.70 15.38 -8.11
N SER A 499 4.98 15.03 -8.06
CA SER A 499 6.00 15.62 -8.92
C SER A 499 7.10 14.59 -9.21
N ASP A 500 8.12 15.00 -9.97
CA ASP A 500 9.31 14.17 -10.21
C ASP A 500 10.19 14.02 -8.95
N ASP A 501 9.92 14.80 -7.90
CA ASP A 501 10.72 14.85 -6.67
C ASP A 501 9.92 14.50 -5.40
N VAL A 502 8.59 14.59 -5.48
CA VAL A 502 7.62 14.31 -4.41
C VAL A 502 6.72 13.17 -4.85
N TYR A 503 6.69 12.07 -4.07
CA TYR A 503 5.87 10.92 -4.42
C TYR A 503 4.38 11.22 -4.25
N SER A 504 4.00 11.77 -3.09
CA SER A 504 2.64 12.26 -2.86
C SER A 504 2.60 13.18 -1.64
N SER A 505 1.92 14.31 -1.74
CA SER A 505 1.53 15.15 -0.60
C SER A 505 0.03 15.40 -0.70
N THR A 506 -0.75 14.87 0.24
CA THR A 506 -2.22 14.95 0.19
C THR A 506 -2.79 15.72 1.38
N GLN A 507 -3.70 16.64 1.11
CA GLN A 507 -4.44 17.42 2.09
C GLN A 507 -5.95 17.25 1.86
N ILE A 508 -6.71 17.35 2.95
CA ILE A 508 -8.17 17.23 2.91
C ILE A 508 -8.80 18.50 3.49
N ILE A 509 -9.82 19.02 2.84
CA ILE A 509 -10.62 20.14 3.35
C ILE A 509 -12.07 19.68 3.50
N PRO A 510 -12.73 19.89 4.65
CA PRO A 510 -14.17 19.77 4.76
C PRO A 510 -14.86 20.93 4.02
N LEU A 511 -15.90 20.63 3.25
CA LEU A 511 -16.73 21.63 2.57
C LEU A 511 -18.20 21.25 2.66
N GLU A 512 -19.05 22.25 2.82
CA GLU A 512 -20.50 22.12 2.74
C GLU A 512 -21.04 22.86 1.51
N ILE A 513 -21.83 22.16 0.71
CA ILE A 513 -22.47 22.74 -0.47
C ILE A 513 -23.97 22.81 -0.25
N LEU A 514 -24.52 24.02 -0.27
CA LEU A 514 -25.94 24.29 -0.05
C LEU A 514 -26.66 24.53 -1.38
N HIS A 515 -27.94 24.12 -1.44
CA HIS A 515 -28.81 24.49 -2.54
C HIS A 515 -28.85 26.01 -2.74
N GLU A 516 -28.90 26.45 -3.99
CA GLU A 516 -29.19 27.83 -4.33
C GLU A 516 -30.53 28.22 -3.68
N PRO A 517 -30.60 29.30 -2.87
CA PRO A 517 -31.85 29.71 -2.27
C PRO A 517 -32.84 30.03 -3.39
N ILE A 518 -33.97 29.31 -3.43
CA ILE A 518 -35.08 29.64 -4.31
C ILE A 518 -35.48 31.07 -3.94
N LYS A 519 -35.16 32.03 -4.82
CA LYS A 519 -35.71 33.38 -4.69
C LYS A 519 -37.21 33.23 -4.85
N GLU A 520 -37.94 33.31 -3.74
CA GLU A 520 -39.39 33.51 -3.77
C GLU A 520 -39.65 34.71 -4.68
N GLN A 521 -40.15 34.44 -5.87
CA GLN A 521 -40.70 35.47 -6.72
C GLN A 521 -41.92 35.99 -5.98
N ASN A 522 -41.78 37.12 -5.31
CA ASN A 522 -42.89 37.92 -4.86
C ASN A 522 -43.70 38.32 -6.09
N GLU A 523 -44.67 37.49 -6.48
CA GLU A 523 -45.74 37.91 -7.38
C GLU A 523 -46.48 39.06 -6.71
N PRO A 524 -46.70 40.19 -7.41
CA PRO A 524 -47.49 41.27 -6.86
C PRO A 524 -48.96 40.82 -6.81
N LEU A 525 -49.47 40.61 -5.59
CA LEU A 525 -50.89 40.38 -5.33
C LEU A 525 -51.74 41.44 -6.04
N LEU A 526 -52.50 41.01 -7.06
CA LEU A 526 -53.60 41.77 -7.63
C LEU A 526 -54.60 42.08 -6.51
N LYS A 527 -54.68 43.35 -6.10
CA LYS A 527 -55.74 43.85 -5.24
C LYS A 527 -57.05 43.86 -6.03
N THR A 528 -57.91 42.87 -5.82
CA THR A 528 -59.31 42.96 -6.19
C THR A 528 -60.08 43.73 -5.13
N ASN A 529 -60.66 44.86 -5.55
CA ASN A 529 -61.62 45.65 -4.79
C ASN A 529 -62.83 44.81 -4.36
N THR A 530 -63.16 44.84 -3.07
CA THR A 530 -64.54 44.75 -2.61
C THR A 530 -64.69 45.67 -1.39
N GLU A 531 -65.45 46.75 -1.58
CA GLU A 531 -65.92 47.59 -0.50
C GLU A 531 -67.15 46.97 0.18
N THR A 532 -67.34 47.40 1.43
CA THR A 532 -68.59 47.61 2.16
C THR A 532 -69.09 46.57 3.18
N LEU A 533 -69.40 47.15 4.35
CA LEU A 533 -70.37 46.78 5.40
C LEU A 533 -69.86 46.10 6.69
N SER A 534 -69.26 46.95 7.53
CA SER A 534 -69.75 47.35 8.87
C SER A 534 -70.04 46.30 9.96
N LYS A 535 -69.20 46.40 11.01
CA LYS A 535 -69.51 46.63 12.44
C LYS A 535 -70.07 45.50 13.33
N THR A 536 -69.52 45.52 14.56
CA THR A 536 -69.92 44.94 15.86
C THR A 536 -69.61 43.45 16.04
N ASP A 537 -69.08 42.94 17.15
CA ASP A 537 -68.53 43.48 18.40
C ASP A 537 -67.86 42.30 19.16
N GLU A 538 -66.73 42.56 19.80
CA GLU A 538 -66.33 42.11 21.15
C GLU A 538 -66.42 40.63 21.60
N LYS A 539 -65.23 40.09 21.89
CA LYS A 539 -64.74 39.59 23.19
C LYS A 539 -65.20 38.24 23.78
N VAL A 540 -64.14 37.51 24.18
CA VAL A 540 -63.93 36.74 25.44
C VAL A 540 -64.16 35.22 25.39
N ASP A 541 -63.05 34.51 25.22
CA ASP A 541 -62.42 33.61 26.21
C ASP A 541 -63.34 32.84 27.19
N LYS A 542 -63.37 31.49 27.06
CA LYS A 542 -62.74 30.55 28.01
C LYS A 542 -63.17 29.08 27.79
N GLN A 543 -62.13 28.25 27.63
CA GLN A 543 -61.90 26.92 28.24
C GLN A 543 -63.09 26.06 28.68
N THR A 544 -63.20 24.85 28.13
CA THR A 544 -62.95 23.54 28.81
C THR A 544 -63.12 22.41 27.78
N LYS A 545 -62.13 21.51 27.57
CA LYS A 545 -62.04 20.12 28.12
C LYS A 545 -63.35 19.33 27.90
N GLU A 546 -63.42 18.14 27.34
CA GLU A 546 -62.51 17.04 27.01
C GLU A 546 -63.31 16.16 26.02
N ASN A 547 -62.68 15.51 25.04
CA ASN A 547 -63.27 14.37 24.35
C ASN A 547 -62.14 13.37 24.02
N GLU A 548 -62.23 12.18 24.63
CA GLU A 548 -61.53 10.98 24.19
C GLU A 548 -62.05 10.53 22.80
N PRO A 549 -61.20 9.92 21.95
CA PRO A 549 -61.66 9.25 20.75
C PRO A 549 -61.70 7.74 20.96
N ILE A 550 -62.80 7.11 20.56
CA ILE A 550 -62.86 5.67 20.30
C ILE A 550 -63.13 5.49 18.81
N SER A 551 -62.14 4.83 18.17
CA SER A 551 -62.26 3.72 17.21
C SER A 551 -63.33 3.80 16.11
N SER A 552 -63.15 3.32 14.89
CA SER A 552 -62.22 2.33 14.35
C SER A 552 -62.57 2.19 12.88
N SER A 553 -61.58 1.67 12.14
CA SER A 553 -61.72 0.66 11.08
C SER A 553 -62.49 1.01 9.81
N ASN A 554 -61.70 0.98 8.74
CA ASN A 554 -61.88 0.15 7.55
C ASN A 554 -63.14 0.37 6.72
N ILE A 555 -62.94 0.67 5.43
CA ILE A 555 -63.44 -0.18 4.35
C ILE A 555 -62.54 0.00 3.12
N SER A 556 -62.38 -1.16 2.49
CA SER A 556 -61.67 -1.59 1.30
C SER A 556 -62.08 -0.94 -0.02
N ASP A 557 -61.15 -1.03 -0.97
CA ASP A 557 -61.31 -1.35 -2.40
C ASP A 557 -62.36 -0.58 -3.22
N GLN A 558 -61.89 0.13 -4.26
CA GLN A 558 -62.03 -0.36 -5.63
C GLN A 558 -61.31 0.51 -6.67
N GLU A 559 -60.95 -0.20 -7.73
CA GLU A 559 -60.27 0.16 -8.97
C GLU A 559 -60.80 1.43 -9.64
N ASP A 560 -59.92 2.17 -10.34
CA ASP A 560 -60.27 2.57 -11.70
C ASP A 560 -59.08 2.80 -12.63
N LYS A 561 -59.28 2.38 -13.87
CA LYS A 561 -58.37 2.43 -15.02
C LYS A 561 -58.41 3.83 -15.62
N THR A 562 -57.28 4.35 -16.15
CA THR A 562 -57.05 4.60 -17.59
C THR A 562 -55.86 5.51 -17.94
N LEU A 563 -55.15 5.08 -19.00
CA LEU A 563 -54.49 5.84 -20.09
C LEU A 563 -53.30 6.77 -19.75
N LYS A 564 -52.07 6.34 -20.06
CA LYS A 564 -51.31 6.55 -21.32
C LYS A 564 -50.86 8.01 -21.57
N ASN A 565 -49.55 8.23 -21.51
CA ASN A 565 -48.80 8.90 -22.58
C ASN A 565 -47.33 8.43 -22.57
N GLU A 566 -46.85 8.11 -23.77
CA GLU A 566 -45.52 7.59 -24.09
C GLU A 566 -44.49 8.73 -24.19
N GLU A 567 -43.23 8.44 -23.86
CA GLU A 567 -42.09 8.93 -24.62
C GLU A 567 -40.97 7.86 -24.59
N GLN A 568 -40.67 7.32 -25.77
CA GLN A 568 -39.70 6.24 -26.00
C GLN A 568 -38.30 6.82 -26.29
N GLN A 569 -37.26 6.24 -25.69
CA GLN A 569 -35.88 6.30 -26.17
C GLN A 569 -35.44 4.89 -26.64
N PRO A 570 -34.57 4.78 -27.66
CA PRO A 570 -34.33 3.50 -28.35
C PRO A 570 -33.34 2.58 -27.59
N PRO A 571 -33.47 1.24 -27.70
CA PRO A 571 -32.59 0.30 -27.02
C PRO A 571 -31.28 0.04 -27.80
N LEU A 572 -30.20 -0.12 -27.04
CA LEU A 572 -28.87 -0.54 -27.50
C LEU A 572 -28.87 -2.01 -27.98
N LYS A 573 -28.28 -2.24 -29.15
CA LYS A 573 -28.09 -3.57 -29.77
C LYS A 573 -27.06 -4.39 -28.98
N ILE A 574 -27.49 -5.52 -28.42
CA ILE A 574 -26.60 -6.57 -27.89
C ILE A 574 -26.35 -7.60 -29.00
N LEU A 575 -25.08 -7.84 -29.33
CA LEU A 575 -24.64 -8.93 -30.20
C LEU A 575 -24.55 -10.21 -29.37
N SER A 576 -25.47 -11.15 -29.60
CA SER A 576 -25.41 -12.50 -29.05
C SER A 576 -24.55 -13.39 -29.94
N THR A 577 -23.43 -13.89 -29.43
CA THR A 577 -22.71 -15.04 -29.99
C THR A 577 -23.01 -16.28 -29.16
N LYS A 578 -23.65 -17.28 -29.79
CA LYS A 578 -23.88 -18.62 -29.25
C LYS A 578 -22.57 -19.41 -29.23
N ILE A 579 -22.17 -19.97 -28.08
CA ILE A 579 -21.29 -21.15 -28.00
C ILE A 579 -21.77 -22.04 -26.83
N SER A 580 -21.61 -23.35 -27.06
CA SER A 580 -22.13 -24.56 -26.43
C SER A 580 -21.91 -24.76 -24.92
N ASP A 581 -22.95 -25.29 -24.28
CA ASP A 581 -22.94 -25.93 -22.97
C ASP A 581 -22.17 -27.26 -23.01
N GLU A 582 -21.18 -27.44 -22.15
CA GLU A 582 -20.75 -28.74 -21.64
C GLU A 582 -19.96 -28.54 -20.32
N TYR A 583 -20.62 -28.84 -19.19
CA TYR A 583 -19.97 -29.11 -17.90
C TYR A 583 -20.51 -30.47 -17.42
N PRO A 584 -19.65 -31.42 -17.01
CA PRO A 584 -20.12 -32.56 -16.26
C PRO A 584 -20.27 -32.19 -14.78
N ASP A 585 -21.47 -32.46 -14.25
CA ASP A 585 -21.69 -32.73 -12.84
C ASP A 585 -20.73 -33.83 -12.38
N ASP A 586 -20.16 -33.72 -11.18
CA ASP A 586 -19.99 -34.93 -10.39
C ASP A 586 -20.04 -34.71 -8.87
N ARG A 587 -20.83 -35.59 -8.26
CA ARG A 587 -21.10 -35.69 -6.84
C ARG A 587 -20.01 -36.53 -6.17
N THR A 588 -19.73 -36.20 -4.91
CA THR A 588 -19.31 -37.10 -3.82
C THR A 588 -18.38 -38.27 -4.16
N SER A 589 -17.12 -38.19 -3.73
CA SER A 589 -16.31 -39.38 -3.42
C SER A 589 -15.55 -39.21 -2.11
N ASN A 590 -15.89 -40.08 -1.16
CA ASN A 590 -15.11 -40.36 0.05
C ASN A 590 -13.77 -40.98 -0.35
N ILE A 591 -12.65 -40.44 0.14
CA ILE A 591 -11.36 -41.13 0.12
C ILE A 591 -10.67 -40.96 1.48
N SER A 592 -10.46 -42.10 2.15
CA SER A 592 -9.66 -42.31 3.36
C SER A 592 -8.15 -42.24 3.08
N PRO A 593 -7.29 -41.99 4.10
CA PRO A 593 -5.93 -41.53 3.89
C PRO A 593 -4.97 -42.68 3.54
N THR A 594 -4.23 -42.54 2.45
CA THR A 594 -3.08 -43.40 2.12
C THR A 594 -1.76 -42.66 2.35
N LYS A 595 -0.82 -43.39 2.95
CA LYS A 595 0.55 -43.02 3.30
C LYS A 595 1.31 -42.39 2.13
N PHE A 596 2.04 -41.31 2.41
CA PHE A 596 3.06 -40.76 1.53
C PHE A 596 4.36 -41.54 1.72
N ASP A 597 4.84 -42.16 0.64
CA ASP A 597 6.22 -42.61 0.48
C ASP A 597 6.99 -41.52 -0.31
N LEU A 598 8.17 -41.18 0.20
CA LEU A 598 9.14 -40.27 -0.40
C LEU A 598 9.91 -40.99 -1.50
N SER A 599 9.84 -40.51 -2.74
CA SER A 599 10.90 -40.71 -3.73
C SER A 599 10.97 -39.54 -4.70
N SER A 600 12.16 -38.96 -4.73
CA SER A 600 12.73 -37.98 -5.66
C SER A 600 12.25 -38.07 -7.11
N ALA A 601 11.95 -36.91 -7.70
CA ALA A 601 12.07 -36.66 -9.13
C ALA A 601 12.77 -35.31 -9.31
N ASP A 602 13.84 -35.36 -10.09
CA ASP A 602 14.78 -34.30 -10.43
C ASP A 602 14.11 -33.18 -11.25
N ASP A 603 14.37 -31.93 -10.89
CA ASP A 603 14.12 -30.76 -11.75
C ASP A 603 15.48 -30.19 -12.19
N ASP A 604 15.70 -30.18 -13.50
CA ASP A 604 16.89 -29.69 -14.18
C ASP A 604 17.02 -28.16 -14.10
N ASP A 605 18.28 -27.73 -13.92
CA ASP A 605 18.79 -26.37 -13.96
C ASP A 605 18.64 -25.70 -15.34
N ASP A 606 18.41 -24.38 -15.33
CA ASP A 606 18.95 -23.47 -16.37
C ASP A 606 19.11 -22.05 -15.77
N VAL A 607 20.34 -21.77 -15.33
CA VAL A 607 20.90 -20.46 -14.99
C VAL A 607 22.11 -20.26 -15.88
N ASP A 608 22.15 -19.16 -16.65
CA ASP A 608 23.30 -18.41 -17.20
C ASP A 608 22.66 -17.39 -18.21
N ASP A 609 22.99 -16.11 -18.35
CA ASP A 609 24.15 -15.29 -18.04
C ASP A 609 23.74 -13.81 -17.87
N ILE A 610 24.44 -13.06 -17.01
CA ILE A 610 24.56 -11.60 -17.07
C ILE A 610 26.05 -11.28 -17.19
N GLU A 611 26.50 -10.88 -18.38
CA GLU A 611 27.54 -9.87 -18.59
C GLU A 611 27.66 -9.54 -20.10
N GLU A 612 28.23 -8.37 -20.41
CA GLU A 612 28.38 -7.73 -21.73
C GLU A 612 27.15 -7.04 -22.32
N LEU A 613 27.12 -5.70 -22.20
CA LEU A 613 26.79 -4.81 -23.31
C LEU A 613 27.29 -3.38 -23.01
N ASN A 614 28.58 -3.17 -23.24
CA ASN A 614 29.16 -1.87 -23.56
C ASN A 614 29.94 -2.02 -24.87
N LEU A 615 29.81 -1.01 -25.75
CA LEU A 615 30.49 -0.84 -27.04
C LEU A 615 29.97 -1.67 -28.23
N LYS A 616 29.11 -1.04 -29.04
CA LYS A 616 29.32 -0.79 -30.49
C LYS A 616 28.02 -0.34 -31.13
N LYS A 617 28.00 0.88 -31.67
CA LYS A 617 27.23 1.21 -32.88
C LYS A 617 27.81 2.47 -33.51
N ASN A 618 28.54 2.27 -34.59
CA ASN A 618 28.83 3.27 -35.60
C ASN A 618 28.71 2.58 -36.96
N GLN A 619 28.12 3.33 -37.91
CA GLN A 619 28.06 3.11 -39.37
C GLN A 619 27.08 2.02 -39.84
N ASP A 620 26.24 2.23 -40.85
CA ASP A 620 25.97 3.36 -41.75
C ASP A 620 24.60 3.07 -42.41
N GLU A 621 23.82 4.11 -42.76
CA GLU A 621 23.09 4.17 -44.04
C GLU A 621 22.44 5.55 -44.28
N SER A 622 23.14 6.31 -45.14
CA SER A 622 22.70 7.31 -46.13
C SER A 622 21.38 8.09 -46.01
N SER A 623 21.56 9.42 -45.95
CA SER A 623 20.69 10.58 -46.30
C SER A 623 20.32 10.61 -47.82
N PRO A 624 19.60 11.62 -48.40
CA PRO A 624 19.46 13.04 -48.00
C PRO A 624 18.11 13.77 -48.24
N ASN A 625 17.90 14.94 -47.61
CA ASN A 625 17.47 16.19 -48.28
C ASN A 625 17.43 17.45 -47.36
N GLN A 626 18.38 18.36 -47.63
CA GLN A 626 18.33 19.83 -47.83
C GLN A 626 17.55 20.84 -46.93
N ASN A 627 18.28 21.95 -46.65
CA ASN A 627 17.90 23.37 -46.41
C ASN A 627 17.45 23.76 -44.97
N THR A 628 17.87 24.87 -44.32
CA THR A 628 18.65 26.09 -44.64
C THR A 628 18.93 26.88 -43.34
N ASP A 629 20.04 27.63 -43.30
CA ASP A 629 20.30 28.95 -42.67
C ASP A 629 20.03 29.25 -41.17
N SER A 630 21.09 29.61 -40.41
CA SER A 630 21.54 31.02 -40.19
C SER A 630 22.27 31.28 -38.84
N SER A 631 23.41 31.97 -38.97
CA SER A 631 24.03 33.00 -38.10
C SER A 631 24.49 32.74 -36.64
N LEU A 632 25.84 32.77 -36.50
CA LEU A 632 26.73 33.29 -35.43
C LEU A 632 26.38 34.74 -34.95
N PRO A 633 27.06 35.41 -33.96
CA PRO A 633 28.42 35.15 -33.39
C PRO A 633 28.70 35.41 -31.88
N GLN A 634 29.87 34.88 -31.45
CA GLN A 634 30.96 35.43 -30.59
C GLN A 634 30.67 36.13 -29.24
N ASP A 635 31.36 35.69 -28.17
CA ASP A 635 32.54 36.41 -27.67
C ASP A 635 33.42 35.64 -26.66
N LEU A 636 34.70 36.02 -26.64
CA LEU A 636 35.89 35.42 -26.02
C LEU A 636 36.04 35.71 -24.51
N THR A 637 36.77 34.85 -23.76
CA THR A 637 38.15 35.14 -23.28
C THR A 637 38.75 34.05 -22.38
N LEU A 638 40.07 33.89 -22.52
CA LEU A 638 40.98 32.95 -21.87
C LEU A 638 41.42 33.39 -20.46
N SER A 639 41.87 32.44 -19.64
CA SER A 639 43.18 32.55 -18.94
C SER A 639 43.75 31.19 -18.55
N LEU A 640 45.02 30.98 -18.92
CA LEU A 640 45.89 29.84 -18.63
C LEU A 640 46.46 29.87 -17.21
N ASP A 641 46.87 28.70 -16.69
CA ASP A 641 48.27 28.30 -16.39
C ASP A 641 48.23 26.95 -15.65
N LYS A 642 48.76 25.82 -16.16
CA LYS A 642 50.16 25.40 -16.43
C LYS A 642 51.09 25.41 -15.21
N ASP A 643 51.46 24.22 -14.76
CA ASP A 643 52.85 23.74 -14.68
C ASP A 643 52.84 22.20 -14.53
N LYS A 644 53.36 21.42 -15.50
CA LYS A 644 54.77 20.96 -15.67
C LYS A 644 55.12 19.82 -14.69
N ILE A 645 55.79 18.70 -15.03
CA ILE A 645 56.64 18.35 -16.18
C ILE A 645 56.97 16.84 -16.16
N SER A 646 57.19 16.30 -17.38
CA SER A 646 58.00 15.17 -17.88
C SER A 646 58.00 13.79 -17.19
N VAL A 647 57.73 12.65 -17.85
CA VAL A 647 58.10 12.12 -19.19
C VAL A 647 59.48 11.42 -19.24
N ASP A 648 59.42 10.23 -19.86
CA ASP A 648 60.46 9.41 -20.49
C ASP A 648 61.30 8.47 -19.62
N SER A 649 61.70 7.28 -20.05
CA SER A 649 61.33 6.31 -21.10
C SER A 649 62.38 5.18 -20.97
N LEU A 650 62.09 3.96 -21.44
CA LEU A 650 62.97 3.12 -22.29
C LEU A 650 62.71 1.61 -22.19
N ASP A 651 62.73 1.03 -23.39
CA ASP A 651 62.72 -0.36 -23.82
C ASP A 651 63.68 -1.31 -23.09
N GLY A 652 63.37 -2.61 -23.17
CA GLY A 652 64.34 -3.68 -22.98
C GLY A 652 63.76 -5.08 -23.11
N SER A 653 64.06 -5.74 -24.22
CA SER A 653 63.61 -7.06 -24.66
C SER A 653 64.36 -8.25 -24.03
N HIS A 654 63.78 -9.44 -24.28
CA HIS A 654 64.40 -10.77 -24.46
C HIS A 654 64.44 -11.84 -23.34
N ASP A 655 63.80 -12.96 -23.71
CA ASP A 655 64.26 -14.37 -23.72
C ASP A 655 64.19 -15.30 -22.50
N ARG A 656 63.38 -16.36 -22.73
CA ARG A 656 63.64 -17.82 -22.56
C ARG A 656 63.31 -18.56 -21.25
N ARG A 657 62.40 -19.54 -21.45
CA ARG A 657 62.45 -20.99 -21.12
C ARG A 657 62.70 -21.42 -19.67
N HIS A 658 61.75 -22.19 -19.12
CA HIS A 658 61.97 -23.63 -18.90
C HIS A 658 60.65 -24.37 -18.56
N GLU A 659 60.48 -25.51 -19.22
CA GLU A 659 59.58 -26.63 -18.88
C GLU A 659 59.89 -27.19 -17.49
N THR A 660 58.89 -27.76 -16.80
CA THR A 660 58.85 -29.21 -16.55
C THR A 660 57.57 -29.66 -15.84
N ASP A 661 57.15 -30.85 -16.27
CA ASP A 661 55.95 -31.60 -15.97
C ASP A 661 55.81 -32.15 -14.55
N ASN A 662 54.59 -32.69 -14.34
CA ASN A 662 54.21 -33.86 -13.55
C ASN A 662 53.74 -33.63 -12.11
N LYS A 663 52.43 -33.75 -11.92
CA LYS A 663 51.82 -34.99 -11.38
C LYS A 663 50.29 -35.01 -11.53
N GLN A 664 49.82 -35.93 -12.37
CA GLN A 664 48.78 -36.95 -12.11
C GLN A 664 48.18 -36.95 -10.68
N GLN A 665 46.91 -37.28 -10.41
CA GLN A 665 45.76 -37.80 -11.16
C GLN A 665 44.66 -38.01 -10.10
N LEU A 666 43.38 -38.02 -10.53
CA LEU A 666 42.26 -38.81 -9.95
C LEU A 666 41.91 -38.48 -8.48
N LYS A 667 40.75 -37.93 -8.17
CA LYS A 667 39.39 -38.35 -8.54
C LYS A 667 38.41 -37.24 -8.19
#